data_AF-K0SD25-F1
#
_entry.id   AF-K0SD25-F1
#
_cell.length_a   1.000
_cell.length_b   1.000
_cell.length_c   1.000
_cell.angle_alpha   90.00
_cell.angle_beta   90.00
_cell.angle_gamma   90.00
#
_symmetry.space_group_name_H-M   'P 1'
#
loop_
_entity.id
_entity.type
_entity.pdbx_description
1 polymer ?
#
loop_
_entity_poly.entity_id
_entity_poly.type
_entity_poly.pdbx_seq_one_letter_code
_entity_poly.pdbx_strand_id
1 'polypeptide(L)'
;MPQSLESKALSRIAFGSCHSRNAFDNGNGAAIGSPPISIWDVIRREVNPQAFLWTGDAVYPPRNVKGDAPLHVLIDEYRKMLFNSSIGYSSFRKGIVVSGTWDDHDYGGNDRGKELPSREKRRDAFLDFLGVSPNDDRRNRLGVYSSIDLGEEGRKVKVIFLDTRFHRDTHCIPSVGANPSIPLGALVACSEYFDSDVFGNISLSRSLARKPAATRLLTAGLSLPSFMPKWSGCTNDIEMLGDEQWEWLENEVELSDASVNIIVSSVQVLTSNPVVESWGHFPDEKRRLIKLISKLPGLVLLSGDVHHAEVLTAKPKRSLFDNDLGSIIEVTSSGLTHSCEEPFYGPLCAPILDAYQAHRYLGANVQNASLPSYYTGRNFGSITFDWEKRVFQVKIHDAKGRSVLEVQLKMDRATNLAESTISMPQCIDGSFLPTIRVMFWLACSFFALRMLRARNKKNGKHVPNVNARGETNRRLQSEMKWSPSLAFAIGGGRFSSQFSKMGSWQNDDSVIRRVLETSKTIALVGASKNVERASNHVMADLQRMGYRVIPTNPGLAKQNVELYGERVYPNLEAAFADHEIDLVDVFRRSEDAGEFVDEAIKFGAKAVWLQMGVVDEEAGKRAVSAGLDVVMDSCPLPESRRLGISGPST
;
A
#
# COMPACT_ATOMS: atom_id res chain seq x y z
N MET A 1 2.98 20.10 -40.90
CA MET A 1 2.13 20.87 -39.97
C MET A 1 1.06 19.91 -39.45
N PRO A 2 0.93 19.69 -38.13
CA PRO A 2 -0.20 18.92 -37.62
C PRO A 2 -1.48 19.73 -37.79
N GLN A 3 -2.53 19.10 -38.30
CA GLN A 3 -3.87 19.69 -38.42
C GLN A 3 -4.31 20.29 -37.08
N SER A 4 -4.82 21.53 -37.11
CA SER A 4 -5.34 22.20 -35.92
C SER A 4 -6.49 21.38 -35.33
N LEU A 5 -6.43 21.16 -34.01
CA LEU A 5 -7.48 20.54 -33.17
C LEU A 5 -8.73 21.44 -33.04
N GLU A 6 -8.91 22.41 -33.93
CA GLU A 6 -9.81 23.57 -33.81
C GLU A 6 -11.31 23.30 -34.01
N SER A 7 -11.81 22.07 -33.84
CA SER A 7 -13.27 21.88 -33.98
C SER A 7 -13.93 20.82 -33.10
N LYS A 8 -13.26 20.31 -32.06
CA LYS A 8 -13.90 19.35 -31.15
C LYS A 8 -13.83 19.86 -29.72
N ALA A 9 -14.99 20.31 -29.21
CA ALA A 9 -15.17 20.70 -27.82
C ALA A 9 -14.55 19.64 -26.89
N LEU A 10 -13.83 20.11 -25.86
CA LEU A 10 -13.20 19.24 -24.88
C LEU A 10 -14.26 18.35 -24.24
N SER A 11 -14.08 17.05 -24.33
CA SER A 11 -15.08 16.08 -23.87
C SER A 11 -14.50 15.10 -22.87
N ARG A 12 -13.22 14.75 -22.98
CA ARG A 12 -12.60 13.70 -22.16
C ARG A 12 -11.13 13.98 -21.85
N ILE A 13 -10.78 13.85 -20.58
CA ILE A 13 -9.41 13.87 -20.06
C ILE A 13 -9.15 12.52 -19.37
N ALA A 14 -7.92 12.02 -19.43
CA ALA A 14 -7.45 10.91 -18.60
C ALA A 14 -6.32 11.39 -17.67
N PHE A 15 -6.13 10.70 -16.54
CA PHE A 15 -5.05 11.03 -15.59
C PHE A 15 -4.58 9.80 -14.82
N GLY A 16 -3.41 9.90 -14.21
CA GLY A 16 -2.91 8.91 -13.25
C GLY A 16 -1.42 9.08 -12.94
N SER A 17 -0.95 8.31 -11.97
CA SER A 17 0.45 8.21 -11.54
C SER A 17 0.89 6.76 -11.33
N CYS A 18 2.14 6.60 -10.92
CA CYS A 18 2.74 5.34 -10.49
C CYS A 18 2.90 4.33 -11.65
N HIS A 19 3.64 4.77 -12.66
CA HIS A 19 4.00 3.98 -13.83
C HIS A 19 5.44 3.42 -13.75
N SER A 20 5.57 2.19 -13.25
CA SER A 20 6.80 1.40 -13.28
C SER A 20 6.82 0.48 -14.50
N ARG A 21 7.83 0.63 -15.36
CA ARG A 21 8.02 -0.26 -16.52
C ARG A 21 8.28 -1.72 -16.14
N ASN A 22 8.81 -1.99 -14.93
CA ASN A 22 9.14 -3.34 -14.49
C ASN A 22 7.89 -4.11 -14.01
N ALA A 23 6.76 -3.43 -13.79
CA ALA A 23 5.51 -4.08 -13.46
C ALA A 23 4.80 -4.69 -14.70
N PHE A 24 5.35 -4.48 -15.90
CA PHE A 24 4.96 -5.22 -17.11
C PHE A 24 5.42 -6.69 -17.13
N ASP A 25 6.24 -7.14 -16.17
CA ASP A 25 6.68 -8.54 -16.08
C ASP A 25 5.62 -9.50 -15.52
N ASN A 26 4.49 -9.00 -15.00
CA ASN A 26 3.38 -9.84 -14.54
C ASN A 26 2.11 -9.50 -15.32
N GLY A 27 1.86 -10.30 -16.36
CA GLY A 27 0.81 -10.12 -17.36
C GLY A 27 -0.56 -9.71 -16.81
N ASN A 28 -1.25 -8.87 -17.58
CA ASN A 28 -2.59 -8.35 -17.33
C ASN A 28 -3.71 -9.42 -17.39
N GLY A 29 -3.53 -10.59 -16.76
CA GLY A 29 -4.52 -11.68 -16.77
C GLY A 29 -5.07 -11.98 -18.17
N ALA A 30 -4.24 -11.76 -19.20
CA ALA A 30 -4.60 -11.96 -20.59
C ALA A 30 -4.44 -13.45 -20.90
N ALA A 31 -5.43 -14.02 -21.59
CA ALA A 31 -5.40 -15.42 -22.00
C ALA A 31 -4.06 -15.76 -22.68
N ILE A 32 -3.53 -16.95 -22.38
CA ILE A 32 -2.29 -17.47 -22.97
C ILE A 32 -2.34 -17.29 -24.49
N GLY A 33 -1.37 -16.55 -25.04
CA GLY A 33 -1.27 -16.25 -26.47
C GLY A 33 -1.74 -14.85 -26.89
N SER A 34 -2.32 -14.05 -26.00
CA SER A 34 -2.60 -12.63 -26.25
C SER A 34 -1.41 -11.76 -25.83
N PRO A 35 -0.91 -10.83 -26.66
CA PRO A 35 0.09 -9.87 -26.20
C PRO A 35 -0.46 -9.09 -25.00
N PRO A 36 0.35 -8.81 -23.96
CA PRO A 36 -0.12 -8.03 -22.81
C PRO A 36 -0.62 -6.69 -23.30
N ILE A 37 -1.92 -6.42 -23.08
CA ILE A 37 -2.53 -5.14 -23.45
C ILE A 37 -1.91 -4.08 -22.53
N SER A 38 -1.24 -3.09 -23.11
CA SER A 38 -0.65 -2.01 -22.33
C SER A 38 -1.76 -1.19 -21.65
N ILE A 39 -1.51 -0.68 -20.44
CA ILE A 39 -2.47 0.22 -19.77
C ILE A 39 -2.81 1.42 -20.67
N TRP A 40 -1.85 1.87 -21.47
CA TRP A 40 -2.01 2.92 -22.45
C TRP A 40 -3.02 2.58 -23.56
N ASP A 41 -3.08 1.31 -23.99
CA ASP A 41 -4.06 0.84 -24.96
C ASP A 41 -5.45 0.79 -24.34
N VAL A 42 -5.55 0.41 -23.05
CA VAL A 42 -6.81 0.43 -22.30
C VAL A 42 -7.33 1.86 -22.16
N ILE A 43 -6.48 2.81 -21.73
CA ILE A 43 -6.89 4.23 -21.61
C ILE A 43 -7.36 4.77 -22.97
N ARG A 44 -6.62 4.47 -24.05
CA ARG A 44 -7.01 4.89 -25.40
C ARG A 44 -8.34 4.29 -25.84
N ARG A 45 -8.57 3.01 -25.58
CA ARG A 45 -9.81 2.31 -25.97
C ARG A 45 -11.02 2.78 -25.18
N GLU A 46 -10.87 2.90 -23.87
CA GLU A 46 -11.98 3.11 -22.93
C GLU A 46 -12.32 4.59 -22.76
N VAL A 47 -11.29 5.46 -22.75
CA VAL A 47 -11.46 6.90 -22.57
C VAL A 47 -11.29 7.65 -23.87
N ASN A 48 -10.36 7.24 -24.75
CA ASN A 48 -9.99 8.00 -25.95
C ASN A 48 -9.83 9.51 -25.65
N PRO A 49 -8.90 9.87 -24.75
CA PRO A 49 -8.83 11.21 -24.17
C PRO A 49 -8.29 12.24 -25.18
N GLN A 50 -8.64 13.51 -24.97
CA GLN A 50 -8.02 14.65 -25.67
C GLN A 50 -6.78 15.17 -24.92
N ALA A 51 -6.71 14.92 -23.61
CA ALA A 51 -5.56 15.23 -22.78
C ALA A 51 -5.27 14.12 -21.75
N PHE A 52 -3.99 13.91 -21.44
CA PHE A 52 -3.53 13.07 -20.34
C PHE A 52 -2.76 13.91 -19.32
N LEU A 53 -3.13 13.80 -18.04
CA LEU A 53 -2.52 14.52 -16.93
C LEU A 53 -1.72 13.53 -16.08
N TRP A 54 -0.40 13.70 -16.02
CA TRP A 54 0.42 13.01 -15.02
C TRP A 54 0.23 13.65 -13.65
N THR A 55 -0.11 12.82 -12.66
CA THR A 55 -0.28 13.24 -11.26
C THR A 55 0.91 12.80 -10.41
N GLY A 56 2.09 12.61 -11.01
CA GLY A 56 3.29 12.08 -10.34
C GLY A 56 3.76 10.73 -10.89
N ASP A 57 4.94 10.31 -10.45
CA ASP A 57 5.59 9.03 -10.73
C ASP A 57 5.38 8.49 -12.16
N ALA A 58 5.80 9.30 -13.14
CA ALA A 58 5.78 8.91 -14.54
C ALA A 58 6.80 7.80 -14.84
N VAL A 59 7.91 7.77 -14.10
CA VAL A 59 8.91 6.71 -14.14
C VAL A 59 9.39 6.29 -12.76
N TYR A 60 9.90 5.06 -12.68
CA TYR A 60 10.59 4.54 -11.49
C TYR A 60 12.03 4.19 -11.86
N PRO A 61 13.01 4.53 -11.01
CA PRO A 61 14.35 4.01 -11.16
C PRO A 61 14.34 2.47 -11.06
N PRO A 62 15.26 1.77 -11.76
CA PRO A 62 15.39 0.32 -11.65
C PRO A 62 15.60 -0.15 -10.20
N ARG A 63 15.04 -1.32 -9.82
CA ARG A 63 15.09 -1.84 -8.44
C ARG A 63 16.50 -2.05 -7.87
N ASN A 64 17.53 -2.14 -8.70
CA ASN A 64 18.92 -2.25 -8.28
C ASN A 64 19.56 -0.90 -7.89
N VAL A 65 18.90 0.22 -8.20
CA VAL A 65 19.29 1.55 -7.73
C VAL A 65 18.81 1.71 -6.29
N LYS A 66 19.74 1.95 -5.36
CA LYS A 66 19.46 2.15 -3.94
C LYS A 66 19.69 3.61 -3.58
N GLY A 67 18.82 4.17 -2.74
CA GLY A 67 18.87 5.58 -2.36
C GLY A 67 18.47 6.50 -3.52
N ASP A 68 19.02 7.71 -3.54
CA ASP A 68 18.70 8.70 -4.57
C ASP A 68 19.14 8.22 -5.95
N ALA A 69 18.22 8.25 -6.90
CA ALA A 69 18.47 7.94 -8.29
C ALA A 69 19.41 8.99 -8.91
N PRO A 70 20.52 8.54 -9.53
CA PRO A 70 21.34 9.42 -10.36
C PRO A 70 20.53 9.99 -11.52
N LEU A 71 20.72 11.27 -11.86
CA LEU A 71 19.96 11.94 -12.91
C LEU A 71 19.97 11.20 -14.26
N HIS A 72 21.11 10.64 -14.67
CA HIS A 72 21.21 9.92 -15.94
C HIS A 72 20.30 8.67 -15.98
N VAL A 73 20.06 8.02 -14.84
CA VAL A 73 19.14 6.88 -14.74
C VAL A 73 17.72 7.33 -15.01
N LEU A 74 17.29 8.47 -14.44
CA LEU A 74 15.97 9.02 -14.68
C LEU A 74 15.78 9.42 -16.14
N ILE A 75 16.79 10.08 -16.73
CA ILE A 75 16.81 10.41 -18.16
C ILE A 75 16.64 9.15 -19.02
N ASP A 76 17.33 8.05 -18.69
CA ASP A 76 17.20 6.79 -19.41
C ASP A 76 15.79 6.20 -19.29
N GLU A 77 15.16 6.29 -18.12
CA GLU A 77 13.78 5.86 -17.92
C GLU A 77 12.77 6.72 -18.70
N TYR A 78 12.94 8.05 -18.74
CA TYR A 78 12.15 8.93 -19.59
C TYR A 78 12.32 8.60 -21.08
N ARG A 79 13.55 8.33 -21.53
CA ARG A 79 13.81 7.92 -22.92
C ARG A 79 13.13 6.59 -23.26
N LYS A 80 13.12 5.63 -22.34
CA LYS A 80 12.39 4.37 -22.54
C LYS A 80 10.90 4.63 -22.70
N MET A 81 10.28 5.45 -21.84
CA MET A 81 8.87 5.84 -22.01
C MET A 81 8.59 6.44 -23.39
N LEU A 82 9.46 7.35 -23.85
CA LEU A 82 9.27 8.08 -25.10
C LEU A 82 9.55 7.27 -26.37
N PHE A 83 10.46 6.30 -26.32
CA PHE A 83 10.98 5.64 -27.52
C PHE A 83 10.79 4.12 -27.55
N ASN A 84 10.60 3.45 -26.41
CA ASN A 84 10.33 2.02 -26.40
C ASN A 84 8.86 1.75 -26.73
N SER A 85 8.60 1.25 -27.93
CA SER A 85 7.26 0.93 -28.42
C SER A 85 6.56 -0.16 -27.58
N SER A 86 7.30 -1.05 -26.91
CA SER A 86 6.72 -2.12 -26.10
C SER A 86 6.00 -1.59 -24.85
N ILE A 87 6.35 -0.39 -24.38
CA ILE A 87 5.66 0.24 -23.24
C ILE A 87 4.29 0.75 -23.69
N GLY A 88 4.15 1.26 -24.91
CA GLY A 88 2.91 1.79 -25.48
C GLY A 88 2.70 3.31 -25.30
N TYR A 89 3.37 3.94 -24.34
CA TYR A 89 3.25 5.38 -24.05
C TYR A 89 3.59 6.27 -25.25
N SER A 90 4.66 5.93 -25.98
CA SER A 90 5.11 6.67 -27.17
C SER A 90 4.04 6.77 -28.27
N SER A 91 3.23 5.72 -28.43
CA SER A 91 2.09 5.70 -29.35
C SER A 91 0.89 6.40 -28.75
N PHE A 92 0.65 6.24 -27.44
CA PHE A 92 -0.46 6.84 -26.70
C PHE A 92 -0.45 8.38 -26.71
N ARG A 93 0.70 9.01 -26.50
CA ARG A 93 0.83 10.49 -26.45
C ARG A 93 0.62 11.20 -27.80
N LYS A 94 0.56 10.47 -28.91
CA LYS A 94 0.38 11.07 -30.24
C LYS A 94 -1.03 11.63 -30.39
N GLY A 95 -1.15 12.90 -30.75
CA GLY A 95 -2.42 13.56 -31.06
C GLY A 95 -3.26 13.97 -29.85
N ILE A 96 -2.70 13.90 -28.64
CA ILE A 96 -3.33 14.38 -27.40
C ILE A 96 -2.42 15.37 -26.70
N VAL A 97 -3.00 16.23 -25.86
CA VAL A 97 -2.22 17.08 -24.95
C VAL A 97 -1.69 16.22 -23.81
N VAL A 98 -0.41 16.34 -23.48
CA VAL A 98 0.17 15.71 -22.30
C VAL A 98 0.82 16.79 -21.45
N SER A 99 0.45 16.84 -20.17
CA SER A 99 1.05 17.71 -19.17
C SER A 99 1.03 17.02 -17.82
N GLY A 100 1.71 17.58 -16.83
CA GLY A 100 1.85 16.91 -15.55
C GLY A 100 2.71 17.66 -14.55
N THR A 101 2.78 17.05 -13.37
CA THR A 101 3.83 17.29 -12.37
C THR A 101 4.55 15.99 -12.08
N TRP A 102 5.71 16.09 -11.45
CA TRP A 102 6.51 14.95 -10.99
C TRP A 102 6.09 14.52 -9.58
N ASP A 103 6.63 13.39 -9.13
CA ASP A 103 6.65 13.03 -7.71
C ASP A 103 8.04 12.53 -7.29
N ASP A 104 8.17 11.87 -6.13
CA ASP A 104 9.46 11.46 -5.57
C ASP A 104 10.29 10.56 -6.48
N HIS A 105 9.69 9.62 -7.23
CA HIS A 105 10.47 8.74 -8.11
C HIS A 105 10.95 9.43 -9.39
N ASP A 106 10.19 10.39 -9.92
CA ASP A 106 10.60 11.27 -11.03
C ASP A 106 11.66 12.31 -10.57
N TYR A 107 11.51 12.80 -9.34
CA TYR A 107 12.41 13.74 -8.69
C TYR A 107 13.74 13.06 -8.35
N GLY A 108 13.68 11.79 -7.93
CA GLY A 108 14.80 10.87 -7.84
C GLY A 108 15.11 10.36 -6.45
N GLY A 109 14.15 10.32 -5.54
CA GLY A 109 14.30 9.66 -4.25
C GLY A 109 13.09 9.86 -3.36
N ASN A 110 12.78 8.84 -2.55
CA ASN A 110 11.61 8.78 -1.67
C ASN A 110 11.65 9.91 -0.62
N ASP A 111 10.51 10.58 -0.42
CA ASP A 111 10.35 11.70 0.52
C ASP A 111 11.39 12.83 0.34
N ARG A 112 12.00 12.98 -0.84
CA ARG A 112 13.02 14.02 -1.06
C ARG A 112 12.37 15.36 -1.39
N GLY A 113 12.96 16.43 -0.88
CA GLY A 113 12.49 17.80 -1.02
C GLY A 113 13.61 18.73 -1.50
N LYS A 114 13.71 19.92 -0.91
CA LYS A 114 14.70 20.93 -1.26
C LYS A 114 16.16 20.51 -1.01
N GLU A 115 16.38 19.46 -0.24
CA GLU A 115 17.69 18.91 0.09
C GLU A 115 18.28 18.01 -1.01
N LEU A 116 17.50 17.60 -2.01
CA LEU A 116 17.99 16.77 -3.11
C LEU A 116 18.98 17.59 -3.99
N PRO A 117 20.12 17.03 -4.42
CA PRO A 117 21.04 17.75 -5.29
C PRO A 117 20.59 17.78 -6.76
N SER A 118 21.06 18.81 -7.49
CA SER A 118 20.83 19.00 -8.94
C SER A 118 19.35 19.13 -9.35
N ARG A 119 18.53 19.80 -8.55
CA ARG A 119 17.07 19.93 -8.74
C ARG A 119 16.70 20.60 -10.07
N GLU A 120 17.44 21.61 -10.49
CA GLU A 120 17.21 22.33 -11.75
C GLU A 120 17.45 21.44 -12.96
N LYS A 121 18.50 20.61 -12.92
CA LYS A 121 18.79 19.65 -13.99
C LYS A 121 17.75 18.52 -14.03
N ARG A 122 17.24 18.11 -12.87
CA ARG A 122 16.12 17.16 -12.76
C ARG A 122 14.84 17.77 -13.35
N ARG A 123 14.55 19.04 -13.03
CA ARG A 123 13.44 19.82 -13.61
C ARG A 123 13.54 19.82 -15.12
N ASP A 124 14.70 20.17 -15.66
CA ASP A 124 14.90 20.22 -17.11
C ASP A 124 14.68 18.85 -17.78
N ALA A 125 15.16 17.77 -17.16
CA ALA A 125 14.93 16.41 -17.66
C ALA A 125 13.45 16.01 -17.66
N PHE A 126 12.69 16.40 -16.63
CA PHE A 126 11.24 16.15 -16.59
C PHE A 126 10.48 17.00 -17.60
N LEU A 127 10.87 18.26 -17.79
CA LEU A 127 10.31 19.14 -18.83
C LEU A 127 10.60 18.60 -20.24
N ASP A 128 11.79 18.05 -20.48
CA ASP A 128 12.13 17.36 -21.72
C ASP A 128 11.23 16.13 -21.94
N PHE A 129 10.96 15.35 -20.89
CA PHE A 129 10.04 14.21 -20.94
C PHE A 129 8.62 14.61 -21.34
N LEU A 130 8.10 15.70 -20.78
CA LEU A 130 6.79 16.24 -21.15
C LEU A 130 6.78 16.82 -22.58
N GLY A 131 7.95 17.12 -23.16
CA GLY A 131 8.09 17.75 -24.47
C GLY A 131 7.91 19.27 -24.43
N VAL A 132 8.25 19.89 -23.29
CA VAL A 132 8.19 21.33 -23.08
C VAL A 132 9.28 22.03 -23.88
N SER A 133 8.94 23.15 -24.51
CA SER A 133 9.87 23.93 -25.34
C SER A 133 11.14 24.32 -24.57
N PRO A 134 12.33 24.33 -25.21
CA PRO A 134 13.56 24.87 -24.63
C PRO A 134 13.47 26.35 -24.22
N ASN A 135 12.52 27.11 -24.77
CA ASN A 135 12.30 28.54 -24.49
C ASN A 135 11.14 28.79 -23.51
N ASP A 136 10.54 27.75 -22.94
CA ASP A 136 9.44 27.88 -21.99
C ASP A 136 9.95 28.46 -20.66
N ASP A 137 9.21 29.42 -20.09
CA ASP A 137 9.60 30.13 -18.86
C ASP A 137 9.79 29.19 -17.66
N ARG A 138 9.19 27.99 -17.68
CA ARG A 138 9.42 26.96 -16.66
C ARG A 138 10.89 26.57 -16.52
N ARG A 139 11.71 26.74 -17.56
CA ARG A 139 13.15 26.45 -17.51
C ARG A 139 13.96 27.53 -16.81
N ASN A 140 13.36 28.68 -16.53
CA ASN A 140 14.00 29.81 -15.86
C ASN A 140 13.53 30.00 -14.41
N ARG A 141 12.60 29.17 -13.92
CA ARG A 141 12.01 29.28 -12.57
C ARG A 141 12.23 28.04 -11.71
N LEU A 142 12.09 28.16 -10.39
CA LEU A 142 12.38 27.06 -9.47
C LEU A 142 11.20 26.07 -9.37
N GLY A 143 11.31 24.90 -9.99
CA GLY A 143 10.27 23.85 -9.96
C GLY A 143 9.61 23.59 -11.33
N VAL A 144 8.78 22.55 -11.40
CA VAL A 144 8.04 22.13 -12.62
C VAL A 144 6.57 22.56 -12.64
N TYR A 145 6.10 23.23 -11.58
CA TYR A 145 4.71 23.69 -11.45
C TYR A 145 4.28 24.45 -12.71
N SER A 146 3.02 24.35 -13.09
CA SER A 146 2.53 24.90 -14.37
C SER A 146 1.01 24.94 -14.42
N SER A 147 0.45 25.66 -15.40
CA SER A 147 -0.98 25.59 -15.71
C SER A 147 -1.18 25.39 -17.22
N ILE A 148 -2.30 24.76 -17.58
CA ILE A 148 -2.77 24.68 -18.96
C ILE A 148 -4.25 25.01 -19.02
N ASP A 149 -4.65 25.66 -20.09
CA ASP A 149 -6.04 25.91 -20.42
C ASP A 149 -6.46 24.95 -21.54
N LEU A 150 -7.56 24.23 -21.33
CA LEU A 150 -8.12 23.27 -22.28
C LEU A 150 -9.55 23.69 -22.65
N GLY A 151 -9.92 23.51 -23.92
CA GLY A 151 -11.24 23.86 -24.43
C GLY A 151 -11.30 25.27 -25.02
N GLU A 152 -12.52 25.76 -25.20
CA GLU A 152 -12.85 27.04 -25.84
C GLU A 152 -13.45 28.01 -24.82
N GLU A 153 -13.55 29.30 -25.18
CA GLU A 153 -14.15 30.33 -24.31
C GLU A 153 -15.58 29.94 -23.90
N GLY A 154 -15.91 30.08 -22.61
CA GLY A 154 -17.17 29.61 -22.03
C GLY A 154 -17.30 28.09 -21.81
N ARG A 155 -16.36 27.28 -22.33
CA ARG A 155 -16.21 25.83 -22.09
C ARG A 155 -14.75 25.48 -21.76
N LYS A 156 -14.15 26.34 -20.95
CA LYS A 156 -12.74 26.29 -20.57
C LYS A 156 -12.56 25.46 -19.30
N VAL A 157 -11.54 24.61 -19.30
CA VAL A 157 -11.03 23.87 -18.15
C VAL A 157 -9.61 24.35 -17.88
N LYS A 158 -9.38 24.91 -16.69
CA LYS A 158 -8.04 25.26 -16.23
C LYS A 158 -7.49 24.11 -15.40
N VAL A 159 -6.31 23.64 -15.75
CA VAL A 159 -5.58 22.62 -14.97
C VAL A 159 -4.34 23.29 -14.39
N ILE A 160 -4.20 23.26 -13.07
CA ILE A 160 -3.08 23.83 -12.33
C ILE A 160 -2.30 22.66 -11.70
N PHE A 161 -1.05 22.51 -12.08
CA PHE A 161 -0.11 21.51 -11.58
C PHE A 161 0.77 22.11 -10.49
N LEU A 162 0.64 21.58 -9.28
CA LEU A 162 1.52 21.91 -8.17
C LEU A 162 2.80 21.06 -8.25
N ASP A 163 3.88 21.62 -7.72
CA ASP A 163 5.17 20.97 -7.52
C ASP A 163 5.37 20.87 -6.01
N THR A 164 5.23 19.68 -5.48
CA THR A 164 5.29 19.39 -4.05
C THR A 164 6.64 18.81 -3.65
N ARG A 165 7.69 19.04 -4.46
CA ARG A 165 9.04 18.48 -4.25
C ARG A 165 10.11 19.56 -4.24
N PHE A 166 10.10 20.50 -5.17
CA PHE A 166 11.25 21.39 -5.39
C PHE A 166 11.57 22.27 -4.16
N HIS A 167 10.56 22.93 -3.60
CA HIS A 167 10.71 23.85 -2.46
C HIS A 167 10.43 23.18 -1.12
N ARG A 168 9.82 21.99 -1.14
CA ARG A 168 9.31 21.31 0.04
C ARG A 168 10.40 21.06 1.07
N ASP A 169 10.10 21.42 2.31
CA ASP A 169 10.89 21.09 3.48
C ASP A 169 10.84 19.61 3.83
N THR A 170 11.86 19.13 4.53
CA THR A 170 11.83 17.80 5.13
C THR A 170 10.70 17.76 6.16
N HIS A 171 9.65 16.98 5.91
CA HIS A 171 8.58 16.80 6.88
C HIS A 171 9.06 15.96 8.08
N CYS A 172 8.45 16.18 9.24
CA CYS A 172 8.93 15.58 10.48
C CYS A 172 8.67 14.06 10.58
N ILE A 173 7.66 13.51 9.89
CA ILE A 173 7.34 12.07 9.89
C ILE A 173 7.80 11.45 8.55
N PRO A 174 8.89 10.67 8.51
CA PRO A 174 9.25 9.94 7.30
C PRO A 174 8.13 8.96 6.94
N SER A 175 7.76 8.89 5.66
CA SER A 175 6.81 7.91 5.15
C SER A 175 7.38 6.50 5.31
N VAL A 176 6.50 5.49 5.31
CA VAL A 176 6.93 4.08 5.41
C VAL A 176 7.86 3.68 4.25
N GLY A 177 7.78 4.38 3.11
CA GLY A 177 8.67 4.19 1.96
C GLY A 177 10.12 4.62 2.23
N ALA A 178 10.32 5.69 3.02
CA ALA A 178 11.66 6.23 3.27
C ALA A 178 12.48 5.43 4.28
N ASN A 179 11.85 4.64 5.17
CA ASN A 179 12.59 3.74 6.06
C ASN A 179 11.76 2.55 6.60
N PRO A 180 12.02 1.31 6.13
CA PRO A 180 11.33 0.12 6.61
C PRO A 180 11.62 -0.22 8.09
N SER A 181 12.58 0.47 8.73
CA SER A 181 12.95 0.33 10.14
C SER A 181 12.20 1.28 11.07
N ILE A 182 11.41 2.22 10.52
CA ILE A 182 10.63 3.22 11.27
C ILE A 182 9.12 2.90 11.27
N PRO A 183 8.67 1.69 11.65
CA PRO A 183 7.38 1.61 12.32
C PRO A 183 7.50 2.28 13.70
N LEU A 184 8.64 2.09 14.39
CA LEU A 184 8.77 2.39 15.82
C LEU A 184 8.92 3.88 16.16
N GLY A 185 9.50 4.70 15.26
CA GLY A 185 9.74 6.13 15.54
C GLY A 185 8.47 6.97 15.50
N ALA A 186 7.64 6.78 14.47
CA ALA A 186 6.32 7.39 14.37
C ALA A 186 5.35 6.89 15.47
N LEU A 187 5.50 5.63 15.90
CA LEU A 187 4.73 5.01 17.00
C LEU A 187 5.06 5.59 18.40
N VAL A 188 6.24 6.17 18.60
CA VAL A 188 6.70 6.65 19.92
C VAL A 188 6.60 8.17 20.07
N ALA A 189 6.79 8.93 18.99
CA ALA A 189 6.73 10.40 18.97
C ALA A 189 5.42 11.01 19.48
N CYS A 190 4.29 10.35 19.22
CA CYS A 190 2.97 10.82 19.65
C CYS A 190 2.74 10.69 21.16
N SER A 191 3.65 10.04 21.90
CA SER A 191 3.54 9.84 23.36
C SER A 191 4.15 10.96 24.19
N GLU A 192 5.14 11.70 23.68
CA GLU A 192 5.87 12.73 24.44
C GLU A 192 5.12 14.07 24.56
N TYR A 193 4.10 14.33 23.74
CA TYR A 193 3.26 15.54 23.85
C TYR A 193 2.24 15.49 25.01
N PHE A 194 2.18 14.37 25.75
CA PHE A 194 1.17 14.13 26.79
C PHE A 194 1.70 14.15 28.23
N ASP A 195 2.97 14.50 28.47
CA ASP A 195 3.58 14.39 29.80
C ASP A 195 3.53 15.66 30.67
N SER A 196 2.82 16.73 30.27
CA SER A 196 2.69 17.94 31.10
C SER A 196 1.38 18.08 31.89
N ASP A 197 0.25 17.51 31.43
CA ASP A 197 -1.06 17.86 32.02
C ASP A 197 -1.88 16.70 32.62
N VAL A 198 -1.49 15.44 32.40
CA VAL A 198 -2.31 14.28 32.83
C VAL A 198 -1.84 13.65 34.16
N PHE A 199 -0.59 13.85 34.57
CA PHE A 199 -0.07 13.30 35.82
C PHE A 199 -0.19 14.21 37.05
N GLY A 200 -0.76 15.41 36.91
CA GLY A 200 -0.86 16.39 37.99
C GLY A 200 -1.78 16.03 39.16
N ASN A 201 -2.59 14.96 39.09
CA ASN A 201 -3.59 14.69 40.14
C ASN A 201 -3.93 13.21 40.39
N ILE A 202 -2.92 12.33 40.43
CA ILE A 202 -3.11 11.00 41.04
C ILE A 202 -2.15 10.85 42.22
N SER A 203 -2.66 11.19 43.40
CA SER A 203 -2.14 10.73 44.69
C SER A 203 -2.20 9.20 44.73
N LEU A 204 -1.16 8.53 44.21
CA LEU A 204 -0.95 7.11 44.40
C LEU A 204 -0.65 6.85 45.87
N SER A 205 -1.66 6.35 46.56
CA SER A 205 -1.61 5.92 47.96
C SER A 205 -0.36 5.10 48.27
N ARG A 206 0.15 5.28 49.51
CA ARG A 206 1.39 4.77 50.12
C ARG A 206 1.64 3.25 50.11
N SER A 207 0.96 2.46 49.27
CA SER A 207 1.03 1.00 49.25
C SER A 207 2.21 0.43 48.43
N LEU A 208 2.76 1.16 47.45
CA LEU A 208 3.81 0.65 46.55
C LEU A 208 5.26 0.99 46.96
N ALA A 209 5.47 1.68 48.08
CA ALA A 209 6.79 2.17 48.51
C ALA A 209 7.74 1.11 49.13
N ARG A 210 7.48 -0.20 48.98
CA ARG A 210 8.26 -1.26 49.68
C ARG A 210 9.07 -2.20 48.80
N LYS A 211 9.24 -1.95 47.49
CA LYS A 211 10.11 -2.77 46.63
C LYS A 211 11.01 -1.92 45.72
N PRO A 212 12.19 -1.46 46.19
CA PRO A 212 13.06 -0.54 45.45
C PRO A 212 13.62 -1.12 44.13
N ALA A 213 13.62 -2.44 43.96
CA ALA A 213 14.12 -3.10 42.75
C ALA A 213 13.11 -3.17 41.59
N ALA A 214 11.80 -3.21 41.88
CA ALA A 214 10.77 -3.29 40.85
C ALA A 214 10.48 -1.92 40.23
N THR A 215 10.47 -0.87 41.06
CA THR A 215 10.29 0.51 40.62
C THR A 215 11.46 0.99 39.77
N ARG A 216 12.70 0.59 40.10
CA ARG A 216 13.89 0.90 39.27
C ARG A 216 13.89 0.21 37.92
N LEU A 217 13.31 -0.99 37.77
CA LEU A 217 13.25 -1.69 36.48
C LEU A 217 12.18 -1.11 35.55
N LEU A 218 11.06 -0.66 36.12
CA LEU A 218 10.00 0.04 35.40
C LEU A 218 10.43 1.43 34.94
N THR A 219 11.23 2.17 35.74
CA THR A 219 11.76 3.48 35.32
C THR A 219 13.04 3.37 34.48
N ALA A 220 13.89 2.36 34.65
CA ALA A 220 15.07 2.15 33.80
C ALA A 220 14.72 1.57 32.41
N GLY A 221 13.54 0.97 32.24
CA GLY A 221 12.99 0.62 30.92
C GLY A 221 12.32 1.80 30.20
N LEU A 222 12.11 2.91 30.90
CA LEU A 222 11.57 4.18 30.38
C LEU A 222 12.65 5.25 30.19
N SER A 223 13.87 5.02 30.67
CA SER A 223 15.04 5.77 30.20
C SER A 223 15.41 5.26 28.81
N LEU A 224 14.55 5.59 27.83
CA LEU A 224 14.92 5.65 26.44
C LEU A 224 16.22 6.47 26.38
N PRO A 225 17.30 5.97 25.75
CA PRO A 225 18.51 6.76 25.61
C PRO A 225 18.11 8.11 25.02
N SER A 226 18.75 9.17 25.52
CA SER A 226 18.70 10.57 25.05
C SER A 226 19.18 10.73 23.59
N PHE A 227 19.14 9.66 22.80
CA PHE A 227 19.42 9.54 21.39
C PHE A 227 18.13 9.42 20.54
N MET A 228 16.94 9.39 21.16
CA MET A 228 15.72 9.65 20.39
C MET A 228 15.72 11.12 19.99
N PRO A 229 15.57 11.46 18.69
CA PRO A 229 15.42 12.84 18.29
C PRO A 229 14.20 13.38 19.03
N LYS A 230 14.39 14.43 19.83
CA LYS A 230 13.26 15.13 20.45
C LYS A 230 12.34 15.58 19.31
N TRP A 231 11.12 15.07 19.29
CA TRP A 231 10.07 15.46 18.34
C TRP A 231 9.48 16.84 18.69
N SER A 232 10.31 17.73 19.24
CA SER A 232 10.03 19.15 19.50
C SER A 232 10.22 20.01 18.24
N GLY A 233 10.19 19.41 17.04
CA GLY A 233 10.61 20.02 15.78
C GLY A 233 9.61 19.90 14.62
N CYS A 234 8.39 19.38 14.82
CA CYS A 234 7.30 19.65 13.88
C CYS A 234 6.86 21.11 14.12
N THR A 235 7.66 22.03 13.63
CA THR A 235 7.34 23.45 13.65
C THR A 235 6.34 23.71 12.54
N ASN A 236 5.39 24.63 12.77
CA ASN A 236 4.39 25.01 11.78
C ASN A 236 4.98 25.87 10.64
N ASP A 237 6.29 26.12 10.65
CA ASP A 237 7.02 26.99 9.72
C ASP A 237 7.73 26.20 8.60
N ILE A 238 7.37 24.93 8.39
CA ILE A 238 7.85 24.14 7.24
C ILE A 238 7.00 24.41 5.99
N GLU A 239 7.69 24.56 4.86
CA GLU A 239 7.06 24.97 3.59
C GLU A 239 6.86 23.78 2.65
N MET A 240 5.79 23.82 1.86
CA MET A 240 5.50 22.84 0.81
C MET A 240 5.82 23.39 -0.57
N LEU A 241 5.29 24.58 -0.89
CA LEU A 241 5.42 25.19 -2.21
C LEU A 241 6.51 26.28 -2.29
N GLY A 242 6.86 26.92 -1.17
CA GLY A 242 7.71 28.10 -1.15
C GLY A 242 7.06 29.36 -1.74
N ASP A 243 7.63 30.53 -1.45
CA ASP A 243 7.02 31.83 -1.75
C ASP A 243 6.75 32.06 -3.25
N GLU A 244 7.73 31.73 -4.10
CA GLU A 244 7.65 31.97 -5.56
C GLU A 244 6.47 31.22 -6.20
N GLN A 245 6.27 29.97 -5.80
CA GLN A 245 5.17 29.16 -6.30
C GLN A 245 3.83 29.57 -5.69
N TRP A 246 3.82 30.00 -4.42
CA TRP A 246 2.61 30.54 -3.80
C TRP A 246 2.11 31.79 -4.51
N GLU A 247 2.99 32.75 -4.79
CA GLU A 247 2.64 33.97 -5.53
C GLU A 247 2.13 33.63 -6.94
N TRP A 248 2.78 32.71 -7.64
CA TRP A 248 2.31 32.22 -8.93
C TRP A 248 0.92 31.57 -8.82
N LEU A 249 0.71 30.69 -7.83
CA LEU A 249 -0.56 29.98 -7.64
C LEU A 249 -1.70 30.94 -7.31
N GLU A 250 -1.47 31.93 -6.46
CA GLU A 250 -2.45 32.97 -6.13
C GLU A 250 -2.90 33.72 -7.38
N ASN A 251 -1.96 34.10 -8.25
CA ASN A 251 -2.26 34.73 -9.54
C ASN A 251 -3.05 33.81 -10.48
N GLU A 252 -2.68 32.53 -10.60
CA GLU A 252 -3.41 31.58 -11.46
C GLU A 252 -4.85 31.36 -11.00
N VAL A 253 -5.07 31.33 -9.67
CA VAL A 253 -6.39 31.16 -9.06
C VAL A 253 -7.22 32.43 -9.24
N GLU A 254 -6.65 33.61 -9.01
CA GLU A 254 -7.35 34.89 -9.13
C GLU A 254 -7.73 35.21 -10.59
N LEU A 255 -6.86 34.90 -11.54
CA LEU A 255 -7.06 35.17 -12.96
C LEU A 255 -7.90 34.09 -13.68
N SER A 256 -8.31 33.02 -13.00
CA SER A 256 -9.05 31.93 -13.64
C SER A 256 -10.49 32.34 -13.99
N ASP A 257 -10.82 32.28 -15.27
CA ASP A 257 -12.15 32.44 -15.86
C ASP A 257 -12.79 31.09 -16.25
N ALA A 258 -12.14 29.97 -15.92
CA ALA A 258 -12.55 28.65 -16.36
C ALA A 258 -13.84 28.16 -15.67
N SER A 259 -14.66 27.41 -16.42
CA SER A 259 -15.87 26.76 -15.88
C SER A 259 -15.57 25.53 -15.03
N VAL A 260 -14.39 24.92 -15.20
CA VAL A 260 -13.90 23.82 -14.36
C VAL A 260 -12.45 24.10 -14.02
N ASN A 261 -12.12 23.97 -12.74
CA ASN A 261 -10.78 24.16 -12.23
C ASN A 261 -10.27 22.85 -11.64
N ILE A 262 -9.18 22.33 -12.19
CA ILE A 262 -8.55 21.09 -11.75
C ILE A 262 -7.23 21.47 -11.11
N ILE A 263 -7.04 21.13 -9.83
CA ILE A 263 -5.74 21.26 -9.17
C ILE A 263 -5.12 19.87 -9.07
N VAL A 264 -3.93 19.70 -9.61
CA VAL A 264 -3.17 18.45 -9.58
C VAL A 264 -2.05 18.61 -8.55
N SER A 265 -2.02 17.71 -7.57
CA SER A 265 -0.92 17.58 -6.62
C SER A 265 -0.34 16.16 -6.72
N SER A 266 0.97 15.98 -6.56
CA SER A 266 1.53 14.63 -6.67
C SER A 266 1.14 13.76 -5.47
N VAL A 267 1.16 14.34 -4.27
CA VAL A 267 0.71 13.72 -3.03
C VAL A 267 -0.71 14.14 -2.64
N GLN A 268 -1.36 13.35 -1.79
CA GLN A 268 -2.76 13.59 -1.39
C GLN A 268 -2.92 14.88 -0.57
N VAL A 269 -3.98 15.65 -0.86
CA VAL A 269 -4.26 16.93 -0.19
C VAL A 269 -5.16 16.75 1.04
N LEU A 270 -6.28 16.07 0.88
CA LEU A 270 -7.36 15.98 1.87
C LEU A 270 -7.16 14.84 2.87
N THR A 271 -6.29 13.87 2.56
CA THR A 271 -6.01 12.74 3.45
C THR A 271 -5.54 13.20 4.83
N SER A 272 -5.83 12.37 5.82
CA SER A 272 -5.28 12.47 7.18
C SER A 272 -4.45 11.25 7.55
N ASN A 273 -4.22 10.34 6.61
CA ASN A 273 -3.39 9.17 6.82
C ASN A 273 -1.94 9.62 7.08
N PRO A 274 -1.40 9.43 8.30
CA PRO A 274 -0.06 9.90 8.64
C PRO A 274 1.05 8.99 8.11
N VAL A 275 0.70 7.85 7.52
CA VAL A 275 1.63 6.79 7.10
C VAL A 275 2.22 7.07 5.72
N VAL A 276 1.48 7.80 4.88
CA VAL A 276 1.86 8.18 3.52
C VAL A 276 2.25 9.66 3.48
N GLU A 277 3.06 10.02 2.50
CA GLU A 277 3.38 11.43 2.29
C GLU A 277 2.14 12.19 1.81
N SER A 278 1.91 13.37 2.36
CA SER A 278 0.72 14.16 2.08
C SER A 278 0.86 15.58 2.58
N TRP A 279 -0.07 16.44 2.14
CA TRP A 279 -0.28 17.77 2.71
C TRP A 279 -0.67 17.74 4.19
N GLY A 280 -1.08 16.59 4.73
CA GLY A 280 -1.34 16.42 6.16
C GLY A 280 -0.12 16.70 7.04
N HIS A 281 1.09 16.56 6.49
CA HIS A 281 2.35 16.87 7.17
C HIS A 281 2.71 18.36 7.14
N PHE A 282 2.00 19.18 6.35
CA PHE A 282 2.21 20.62 6.18
C PHE A 282 0.92 21.38 6.49
N PRO A 283 0.50 21.41 7.76
CA PRO A 283 -0.86 21.79 8.15
C PRO A 283 -1.26 23.22 7.75
N ASP A 284 -0.34 24.18 7.86
CA ASP A 284 -0.63 25.58 7.53
C ASP A 284 -0.59 25.85 6.03
N GLU A 285 0.34 25.21 5.29
CA GLU A 285 0.35 25.19 3.82
C GLU A 285 -0.93 24.58 3.25
N LYS A 286 -1.39 23.45 3.81
CA LYS A 286 -2.68 22.81 3.45
C LYS A 286 -3.84 23.75 3.69
N ARG A 287 -3.88 24.45 4.83
CA ARG A 287 -4.94 25.42 5.14
C ARG A 287 -4.94 26.58 4.16
N ARG A 288 -3.76 27.12 3.83
CA ARG A 288 -3.59 28.20 2.84
C ARG A 288 -4.10 27.74 1.48
N LEU A 289 -3.73 26.54 1.05
CA LEU A 289 -4.17 25.95 -0.23
C LEU A 289 -5.69 25.86 -0.29
N ILE A 290 -6.30 25.19 0.70
CA ILE A 290 -7.75 24.97 0.74
C ILE A 290 -8.51 26.29 0.75
N LYS A 291 -8.05 27.28 1.52
CA LYS A 291 -8.64 28.62 1.57
C LYS A 291 -8.58 29.30 0.20
N LEU A 292 -7.43 29.26 -0.46
CA LEU A 292 -7.22 29.88 -1.77
C LEU A 292 -8.15 29.28 -2.83
N ILE A 293 -8.11 27.95 -2.99
CA ILE A 293 -8.80 27.27 -4.09
C ILE A 293 -10.31 27.16 -3.88
N SER A 294 -10.80 27.24 -2.64
CA SER A 294 -12.24 27.09 -2.32
C SER A 294 -13.17 28.07 -3.07
N LYS A 295 -12.59 29.15 -3.61
CA LYS A 295 -13.29 30.18 -4.38
C LYS A 295 -13.50 29.78 -5.85
N LEU A 296 -12.78 28.78 -6.35
CA LEU A 296 -12.83 28.40 -7.75
C LEU A 296 -14.12 27.65 -8.10
N PRO A 297 -14.81 28.03 -9.19
CA PRO A 297 -15.98 27.30 -9.66
C PRO A 297 -15.56 25.96 -10.27
N GLY A 298 -16.41 24.95 -10.11
CA GLY A 298 -16.20 23.64 -10.73
C GLY A 298 -14.90 22.97 -10.29
N LEU A 299 -14.50 23.18 -9.03
CA LEU A 299 -13.25 22.68 -8.47
C LEU A 299 -13.25 21.15 -8.28
N VAL A 300 -12.14 20.52 -8.68
CA VAL A 300 -11.76 19.15 -8.27
C VAL A 300 -10.24 19.06 -8.05
N LEU A 301 -9.83 18.29 -7.04
CA LEU A 301 -8.43 17.94 -6.81
C LEU A 301 -8.12 16.56 -7.42
N LEU A 302 -6.95 16.40 -8.02
CA LEU A 302 -6.42 15.10 -8.47
C LEU A 302 -5.08 14.82 -7.78
N SER A 303 -4.84 13.56 -7.39
CA SER A 303 -3.60 13.16 -6.71
C SER A 303 -3.10 11.75 -7.04
N GLY A 304 -1.85 11.48 -6.65
CA GLY A 304 -1.06 10.27 -6.88
C GLY A 304 -0.42 9.66 -5.62
N ASP A 305 0.85 9.27 -5.70
CA ASP A 305 1.73 8.69 -4.65
C ASP A 305 1.34 7.31 -4.06
N VAL A 306 0.09 7.17 -3.63
CA VAL A 306 -0.29 6.17 -2.63
C VAL A 306 -0.57 4.73 -3.13
N HIS A 307 -0.31 4.42 -4.41
CA HIS A 307 -0.50 3.09 -5.00
C HIS A 307 -1.93 2.54 -4.98
N HIS A 308 -2.94 3.37 -4.72
CA HIS A 308 -4.36 2.99 -4.77
C HIS A 308 -5.20 4.14 -5.32
N ALA A 309 -6.51 3.94 -5.44
CA ALA A 309 -7.45 4.98 -5.78
C ALA A 309 -8.47 5.22 -4.67
N GLU A 310 -8.91 6.45 -4.50
CA GLU A 310 -9.97 6.81 -3.57
C GLU A 310 -10.61 8.15 -3.91
N VAL A 311 -11.78 8.39 -3.33
CA VAL A 311 -12.48 9.69 -3.41
C VAL A 311 -12.57 10.27 -2.01
N LEU A 312 -11.95 11.43 -1.81
CA LEU A 312 -11.87 12.14 -0.53
C LEU A 312 -12.71 13.42 -0.56
N THR A 313 -13.18 13.85 0.62
CA THR A 313 -13.97 15.06 0.81
C THR A 313 -13.43 15.88 1.98
N ALA A 314 -13.37 17.21 1.82
CA ALA A 314 -12.91 18.12 2.87
C ALA A 314 -13.83 18.11 4.11
N LYS A 315 -15.10 17.71 3.96
CA LYS A 315 -16.02 17.46 5.08
C LYS A 315 -16.42 15.99 5.09
N PRO A 316 -16.09 15.22 6.13
CA PRO A 316 -16.70 13.93 6.40
C PRO A 316 -18.22 14.07 6.53
N LYS A 317 -19.02 13.16 5.95
CA LYS A 317 -20.46 13.13 6.25
C LYS A 317 -20.65 12.82 7.74
N ARG A 318 -21.29 13.73 8.49
CA ARG A 318 -21.72 13.49 9.88
C ARG A 318 -22.97 12.59 9.96
N SER A 319 -23.66 12.37 8.84
CA SER A 319 -24.92 11.60 8.76
C SER A 319 -25.09 10.94 7.39
N LEU A 320 -25.73 9.76 7.36
CA LEU A 320 -26.14 9.06 6.11
C LEU A 320 -27.08 9.91 5.23
N PHE A 321 -27.75 10.91 5.79
CA PHE A 321 -28.69 11.79 5.09
C PHE A 321 -28.10 13.14 4.70
N ASP A 322 -26.80 13.35 4.97
CA ASP A 322 -26.12 14.57 4.58
C ASP A 322 -25.79 14.51 3.08
N ASN A 323 -26.53 15.28 2.28
CA ASN A 323 -26.34 15.39 0.83
C ASN A 323 -25.47 16.59 0.46
N ASP A 324 -24.72 17.16 1.40
CA ASP A 324 -23.89 18.35 1.17
C ASP A 324 -22.70 18.04 0.25
N LEU A 325 -22.98 18.00 -1.06
CA LEU A 325 -22.02 18.20 -2.14
C LEU A 325 -21.53 19.67 -2.13
N GLY A 326 -21.18 20.24 -0.98
CA GLY A 326 -20.61 21.58 -0.80
C GLY A 326 -19.11 21.58 -0.47
N SER A 327 -18.54 20.41 -0.15
CA SER A 327 -17.12 20.20 0.19
C SER A 327 -16.18 19.96 -1.01
N ILE A 328 -14.94 20.44 -0.96
CA ILE A 328 -13.91 20.13 -1.96
C ILE A 328 -13.77 18.60 -2.09
N ILE A 329 -13.72 18.11 -3.33
CA ILE A 329 -13.54 16.70 -3.65
C ILE A 329 -12.15 16.50 -4.22
N GLU A 330 -11.48 15.45 -3.76
CA GLU A 330 -10.25 14.94 -4.31
C GLU A 330 -10.46 13.53 -4.85
N VAL A 331 -9.91 13.27 -6.03
CA VAL A 331 -9.94 11.94 -6.66
C VAL A 331 -8.50 11.49 -6.92
N THR A 332 -8.08 10.48 -6.18
CA THR A 332 -6.73 9.89 -6.30
C THR A 332 -6.76 8.74 -7.31
N SER A 333 -5.79 8.72 -8.23
CA SER A 333 -5.56 7.60 -9.15
C SER A 333 -4.08 7.28 -9.22
N SER A 334 -3.64 6.37 -8.35
CA SER A 334 -2.23 6.13 -8.10
C SER A 334 -1.76 4.72 -8.49
N GLY A 335 -2.37 4.09 -9.50
CA GLY A 335 -2.15 2.65 -9.74
C GLY A 335 -1.91 2.24 -11.18
N LEU A 336 -1.26 3.05 -12.03
CA LEU A 336 -1.21 2.77 -13.48
C LEU A 336 -0.65 1.39 -13.83
N THR A 337 0.40 0.97 -13.14
CA THR A 337 1.13 -0.26 -13.48
C THR A 337 1.28 -1.23 -12.32
N HIS A 338 1.22 -0.71 -11.10
CA HIS A 338 1.28 -1.45 -9.86
C HIS A 338 0.35 -0.82 -8.84
N SER A 339 0.04 -1.54 -7.78
CA SER A 339 -0.84 -1.04 -6.74
C SER A 339 -0.44 -1.55 -5.36
N CYS A 340 -1.11 -1.05 -4.32
CA CYS A 340 -0.83 -1.43 -2.94
C CYS A 340 -1.21 -2.90 -2.63
N GLU A 341 -1.88 -3.61 -3.53
CA GLU A 341 -2.09 -5.06 -3.42
C GLU A 341 -0.83 -5.87 -3.72
N GLU A 342 0.18 -5.25 -4.33
CA GLU A 342 1.46 -5.89 -4.60
C GLU A 342 2.29 -6.08 -3.30
N PRO A 343 3.28 -6.99 -3.29
CA PRO A 343 3.81 -7.62 -2.07
C PRO A 343 4.35 -6.69 -0.97
N PHE A 344 4.63 -5.42 -1.27
CA PHE A 344 5.15 -4.46 -0.31
C PHE A 344 4.09 -4.01 0.73
N TYR A 345 2.86 -3.74 0.29
CA TYR A 345 1.71 -3.42 1.16
C TYR A 345 0.76 -4.63 1.29
N GLY A 346 0.57 -5.38 0.20
CA GLY A 346 -0.13 -6.66 0.13
C GLY A 346 -1.36 -6.76 1.03
N PRO A 347 -1.39 -7.71 1.99
CA PRO A 347 -2.56 -7.97 2.83
C PRO A 347 -2.88 -6.84 3.80
N LEU A 348 -1.97 -5.88 4.02
CA LEU A 348 -2.16 -4.76 4.93
C LEU A 348 -2.74 -3.52 4.26
N CYS A 349 -2.76 -3.43 2.92
CA CYS A 349 -3.28 -2.23 2.25
C CYS A 349 -4.72 -1.92 2.65
N ALA A 350 -5.65 -2.84 2.39
CA ALA A 350 -7.06 -2.62 2.74
C ALA A 350 -7.29 -2.39 4.25
N PRO A 351 -6.69 -3.16 5.18
CA PRO A 351 -6.81 -2.87 6.62
C PRO A 351 -6.29 -1.49 7.05
N ILE A 352 -5.17 -1.02 6.49
CA ILE A 352 -4.63 0.33 6.77
C ILE A 352 -5.61 1.37 6.25
N LEU A 353 -6.07 1.23 5.01
CA LEU A 353 -7.05 2.13 4.43
C LEU A 353 -8.33 2.13 5.27
N ASP A 354 -8.81 0.98 5.72
CA ASP A 354 -10.01 0.88 6.53
C ASP A 354 -9.87 1.59 7.88
N ALA A 355 -8.66 1.69 8.43
CA ALA A 355 -8.41 2.42 9.67
C ALA A 355 -8.50 3.96 9.51
N TYR A 356 -8.32 4.50 8.30
CA TYR A 356 -8.32 5.95 8.02
C TYR A 356 -9.47 6.38 7.08
N GLN A 357 -10.68 5.84 7.31
CA GLN A 357 -11.86 6.12 6.46
C GLN A 357 -12.53 7.49 6.68
N ALA A 358 -12.14 8.26 7.70
CA ALA A 358 -12.89 9.43 8.14
C ALA A 358 -13.10 10.50 7.06
N HIS A 359 -12.20 10.64 6.09
CA HIS A 359 -12.30 11.67 5.02
C HIS A 359 -12.84 11.13 3.70
N ARG A 360 -13.31 9.89 3.68
CA ARG A 360 -13.74 9.23 2.45
C ARG A 360 -15.18 9.58 2.07
N TYR A 361 -15.39 9.78 0.78
CA TYR A 361 -16.69 10.06 0.22
C TYR A 361 -17.58 8.81 0.26
N LEU A 362 -18.60 8.85 1.13
CA LEU A 362 -19.69 7.89 1.14
C LEU A 362 -20.76 8.39 0.15
N GLY A 363 -20.82 7.80 -1.04
CA GLY A 363 -21.62 8.23 -2.18
C GLY A 363 -23.03 8.78 -1.89
N ALA A 364 -23.50 9.72 -2.73
CA ALA A 364 -24.84 10.32 -2.64
C ALA A 364 -26.02 9.38 -2.99
N ASN A 365 -25.81 8.08 -3.15
CA ASN A 365 -26.87 7.09 -3.38
C ASN A 365 -26.88 6.01 -2.29
N VAL A 366 -27.36 6.38 -1.11
CA VAL A 366 -27.61 5.47 0.02
C VAL A 366 -28.72 4.44 -0.31
N GLN A 367 -29.40 4.58 -1.44
CA GLN A 367 -30.36 3.57 -1.93
C GLN A 367 -29.69 2.38 -2.64
N ASN A 368 -28.45 2.51 -3.13
CA ASN A 368 -27.65 1.41 -3.69
C ASN A 368 -26.29 1.33 -2.96
N ALA A 369 -26.29 0.65 -1.82
CA ALA A 369 -25.10 0.36 -1.01
C ALA A 369 -24.14 -0.60 -1.74
N SER A 370 -23.41 -0.14 -2.76
CA SER A 370 -22.61 -1.05 -3.60
C SER A 370 -21.26 -0.53 -4.10
N LEU A 371 -20.93 0.77 -4.00
CA LEU A 371 -19.63 1.26 -4.47
C LEU A 371 -18.71 1.60 -3.29
N PRO A 372 -17.50 1.00 -3.22
CA PRO A 372 -16.53 1.28 -2.18
C PRO A 372 -15.98 2.72 -2.32
N SER A 373 -15.44 3.29 -1.25
CA SER A 373 -14.85 4.63 -1.26
C SER A 373 -13.39 4.67 -1.71
N TYR A 374 -12.80 3.50 -1.94
CA TYR A 374 -11.43 3.29 -2.42
C TYR A 374 -11.37 2.03 -3.29
N TYR A 375 -10.28 1.90 -4.04
CA TYR A 375 -9.95 0.74 -4.88
C TYR A 375 -8.45 0.48 -4.82
N THR A 376 -8.07 -0.73 -4.41
CA THR A 376 -6.68 -1.12 -4.10
C THR A 376 -5.93 -1.73 -5.29
N GLY A 377 -6.64 -2.07 -6.36
CA GLY A 377 -6.05 -2.61 -7.58
C GLY A 377 -5.46 -1.54 -8.50
N ARG A 378 -4.80 -2.00 -9.57
CA ARG A 378 -4.30 -1.13 -10.64
C ARG A 378 -5.42 -0.36 -11.32
N ASN A 379 -5.19 0.93 -11.54
CA ASN A 379 -6.22 1.87 -11.93
C ASN A 379 -5.70 3.07 -12.73
N PHE A 380 -6.63 3.77 -13.39
CA PHE A 380 -6.42 5.08 -14.01
C PHE A 380 -7.69 5.93 -13.90
N GLY A 381 -7.54 7.25 -13.98
CA GLY A 381 -8.63 8.20 -13.89
C GLY A 381 -9.12 8.72 -15.23
N SER A 382 -10.39 9.11 -15.31
CA SER A 382 -10.95 9.85 -16.43
C SER A 382 -11.89 10.96 -15.97
N ILE A 383 -11.99 12.01 -16.77
CA ILE A 383 -12.94 13.11 -16.59
C ILE A 383 -13.72 13.27 -17.88
N THR A 384 -15.04 13.33 -17.78
CA THR A 384 -15.94 13.56 -18.91
C THR A 384 -16.81 14.79 -18.66
N PHE A 385 -17.06 15.59 -19.70
CA PHE A 385 -17.77 16.86 -19.59
C PHE A 385 -19.10 16.82 -20.35
N ASP A 386 -20.19 17.17 -19.66
CA ASP A 386 -21.50 17.46 -20.24
C ASP A 386 -21.74 18.97 -20.10
N TRP A 387 -21.32 19.72 -21.13
CA TRP A 387 -21.38 21.19 -21.14
C TRP A 387 -22.81 21.72 -21.17
N GLU A 388 -23.75 20.96 -21.74
CA GLU A 388 -25.16 21.36 -21.80
C GLU A 388 -25.79 21.29 -20.41
N LYS A 389 -25.55 20.20 -19.68
CA LYS A 389 -26.03 20.06 -18.30
C LYS A 389 -25.17 20.78 -17.27
N ARG A 390 -24.05 21.39 -17.69
CA ARG A 390 -23.04 22.02 -16.82
C ARG A 390 -22.56 21.09 -15.71
N VAL A 391 -22.31 19.83 -16.04
CA VAL A 391 -21.74 18.83 -15.11
C VAL A 391 -20.53 18.14 -15.72
N PHE A 392 -19.63 17.69 -14.86
CA PHE A 392 -18.54 16.81 -15.25
C PHE A 392 -18.48 15.61 -14.31
N GLN A 393 -18.02 14.48 -14.85
CA GLN A 393 -17.92 13.24 -14.10
C GLN A 393 -16.47 12.79 -14.07
N VAL A 394 -15.97 12.50 -12.86
CA VAL A 394 -14.66 11.91 -12.64
C VAL A 394 -14.86 10.44 -12.30
N LYS A 395 -14.17 9.55 -13.02
CA LYS A 395 -14.22 8.10 -12.82
C LYS A 395 -12.83 7.54 -12.58
N ILE A 396 -12.75 6.52 -11.76
CA ILE A 396 -11.61 5.61 -11.70
C ILE A 396 -11.99 4.33 -12.42
N HIS A 397 -11.08 3.84 -13.25
CA HIS A 397 -11.17 2.61 -14.00
C HIS A 397 -10.13 1.62 -13.49
N ASP A 398 -10.46 0.33 -13.45
CA ASP A 398 -9.46 -0.71 -13.23
C ASP A 398 -8.57 -0.93 -14.48
N ALA A 399 -7.55 -1.78 -14.35
CA ALA A 399 -6.66 -2.17 -15.45
C ALA A 399 -7.37 -2.81 -16.67
N LYS A 400 -8.66 -3.17 -16.57
CA LYS A 400 -9.47 -3.70 -17.67
C LYS A 400 -10.37 -2.63 -18.31
N GLY A 401 -10.44 -1.43 -17.74
CA GLY A 401 -11.28 -0.34 -18.20
C GLY A 401 -12.61 -0.18 -17.47
N ARG A 402 -12.93 -1.09 -16.54
CA ARG A 402 -14.22 -1.08 -15.84
C ARG A 402 -14.20 0.04 -14.80
N SER A 403 -15.26 0.86 -14.76
CA SER A 403 -15.38 1.90 -13.73
C SER A 403 -15.58 1.25 -12.35
N VAL A 404 -14.76 1.65 -11.39
CA VAL A 404 -14.74 1.13 -10.01
C VAL A 404 -15.07 2.20 -8.98
N LEU A 405 -14.80 3.48 -9.28
CA LEU A 405 -15.23 4.64 -8.49
C LEU A 405 -15.75 5.72 -9.44
N GLU A 406 -16.72 6.51 -9.00
CA GLU A 406 -17.22 7.65 -9.75
C GLU A 406 -17.77 8.76 -8.86
N VAL A 407 -17.62 10.00 -9.33
CA VAL A 407 -18.23 11.19 -8.74
C VAL A 407 -18.68 12.14 -9.84
N GLN A 408 -19.83 12.78 -9.66
CA GLN A 408 -20.36 13.79 -10.57
C GLN A 408 -20.40 15.15 -9.86
N LEU A 409 -19.93 16.18 -10.56
CA LEU A 409 -19.75 17.53 -10.07
C LEU A 409 -20.41 18.55 -11.00
N LYS A 410 -20.94 19.64 -10.45
CA LYS A 410 -21.46 20.78 -11.23
C LYS A 410 -20.34 21.78 -11.52
N MET A 411 -20.38 22.41 -12.69
CA MET A 411 -19.38 23.40 -13.14
C MET A 411 -19.55 24.77 -12.47
N ASP A 412 -20.77 25.13 -12.07
CA ASP A 412 -21.09 26.41 -11.39
C ASP A 412 -20.95 26.34 -9.86
N ARG A 413 -20.43 25.22 -9.35
CA ARG A 413 -20.32 24.96 -7.92
C ARG A 413 -19.21 25.81 -7.30
N ALA A 414 -19.59 26.78 -6.48
CA ALA A 414 -18.69 27.40 -5.51
C ALA A 414 -18.61 26.54 -4.24
N THR A 415 -17.40 26.21 -3.77
CA THR A 415 -17.22 25.49 -2.50
C THR A 415 -17.20 26.49 -1.35
N ASN A 416 -18.37 26.90 -0.85
CA ASN A 416 -18.49 27.78 0.32
C ASN A 416 -18.09 27.02 1.61
N LEU A 417 -16.78 26.84 1.81
CA LEU A 417 -16.21 26.29 3.03
C LEU A 417 -15.97 27.41 4.04
N ALA A 418 -16.75 27.45 5.12
CA ALA A 418 -16.42 28.30 6.26
C ALA A 418 -15.10 27.83 6.89
N GLU A 419 -14.22 28.77 7.26
CA GLU A 419 -12.90 28.53 7.87
C GLU A 419 -12.96 27.52 9.03
N SER A 420 -14.02 27.59 9.84
CA SER A 420 -14.29 26.69 10.98
C SER A 420 -14.59 25.23 10.60
N THR A 421 -14.82 24.95 9.31
CA THR A 421 -15.12 23.60 8.80
C THR A 421 -13.91 22.91 8.18
N ILE A 422 -12.78 23.61 8.05
CA ILE A 422 -11.48 23.00 7.81
C ILE A 422 -11.04 22.40 9.15
N SER A 423 -11.78 21.36 9.58
CA SER A 423 -11.42 20.54 10.72
C SER A 423 -10.16 19.78 10.34
N MET A 424 -9.02 20.40 10.63
CA MET A 424 -7.78 19.67 10.72
C MET A 424 -8.01 18.54 11.72
N PRO A 425 -7.58 17.30 11.44
CA PRO A 425 -7.18 16.46 12.55
C PRO A 425 -6.19 17.32 13.34
N GLN A 426 -6.56 17.77 14.54
CA GLN A 426 -5.52 17.98 15.56
C GLN A 426 -4.67 16.75 15.44
N CYS A 427 -3.39 16.91 15.08
CA CYS A 427 -2.48 15.82 14.79
C CYS A 427 -2.81 14.72 15.80
N ILE A 428 -3.40 13.59 15.39
CA ILE A 428 -4.02 12.60 16.31
C ILE A 428 -5.39 13.04 16.88
N ASP A 429 -6.51 12.71 16.22
CA ASP A 429 -7.87 12.80 16.80
C ASP A 429 -8.16 11.73 17.88
N GLY A 430 -7.11 11.15 18.46
CA GLY A 430 -7.21 10.07 19.42
C GLY A 430 -7.55 8.69 18.82
N SER A 431 -7.85 8.58 17.52
CA SER A 431 -8.11 7.28 16.87
C SER A 431 -6.84 6.42 16.70
N PHE A 432 -5.65 7.01 16.87
CA PHE A 432 -4.36 6.32 16.89
C PHE A 432 -4.11 5.54 18.20
N LEU A 433 -4.86 5.82 19.27
CA LEU A 433 -4.64 5.23 20.60
C LEU A 433 -4.82 3.70 20.67
N PRO A 434 -5.84 3.07 20.08
CA PRO A 434 -6.05 1.62 20.24
C PRO A 434 -4.96 0.82 19.51
N THR A 435 -4.60 1.24 18.30
CA THR A 435 -3.65 0.54 17.43
C THR A 435 -2.23 0.65 17.93
N ILE A 436 -1.80 1.85 18.40
CA ILE A 436 -0.51 2.01 19.09
C ILE A 436 -0.50 1.22 20.39
N ARG A 437 -1.55 1.29 21.22
CA ARG A 437 -1.58 0.56 22.50
C ARG A 437 -1.41 -0.93 22.30
N VAL A 438 -2.02 -1.51 21.27
CA VAL A 438 -1.89 -2.93 20.94
C VAL A 438 -0.49 -3.25 20.41
N MET A 439 0.03 -2.48 19.45
CA MET A 439 1.35 -2.70 18.86
C MET A 439 2.48 -2.54 19.89
N PHE A 440 2.40 -1.50 20.73
CA PHE A 440 3.33 -1.22 21.83
C PHE A 440 3.25 -2.30 22.93
N TRP A 441 2.05 -2.73 23.34
CA TRP A 441 1.92 -3.82 24.32
C TRP A 441 2.45 -5.15 23.81
N LEU A 442 2.25 -5.46 22.53
CA LEU A 442 2.78 -6.68 21.91
C LEU A 442 4.31 -6.65 21.85
N ALA A 443 4.90 -5.52 21.44
CA ALA A 443 6.35 -5.34 21.41
C ALA A 443 6.98 -5.38 22.83
N CYS A 444 6.40 -4.70 23.81
CA CYS A 444 6.87 -4.70 25.19
C CYS A 444 6.73 -6.08 25.85
N SER A 445 5.63 -6.79 25.60
CA SER A 445 5.42 -8.14 26.12
C SER A 445 6.43 -9.13 25.54
N PHE A 446 6.71 -9.03 24.24
CA PHE A 446 7.71 -9.86 23.56
C PHE A 446 9.12 -9.62 24.12
N PHE A 447 9.52 -8.36 24.31
CA PHE A 447 10.84 -8.01 24.87
C PHE A 447 10.98 -8.41 26.35
N ALA A 448 9.93 -8.23 27.16
CA ALA A 448 9.90 -8.63 28.55
C ALA A 448 10.04 -10.16 28.71
N LEU A 449 9.35 -10.94 27.87
CA LEU A 449 9.49 -12.40 27.80
C LEU A 449 10.90 -12.83 27.41
N ARG A 450 11.52 -12.13 26.47
CA ARG A 450 12.89 -12.43 26.03
C ARG A 450 13.93 -12.13 27.12
N MET A 451 13.77 -11.03 27.84
CA MET A 451 14.63 -10.66 28.99
C MET A 451 14.44 -11.60 30.18
N LEU A 452 13.21 -12.02 30.48
CA LEU A 452 12.93 -13.01 31.53
C LEU A 452 13.54 -14.37 31.22
N ARG A 453 13.46 -14.82 29.96
CA ARG A 453 14.11 -16.07 29.50
C ARG A 453 15.64 -15.97 29.59
N ALA A 454 16.23 -14.86 29.15
CA ALA A 454 17.68 -14.65 29.23
C ALA A 454 18.19 -14.60 30.68
N ARG A 455 17.44 -13.96 31.59
CA ARG A 455 17.81 -13.83 33.01
C ARG A 455 17.64 -15.14 33.78
N ASN A 456 16.63 -15.95 33.46
CA ASN A 456 16.46 -17.29 34.05
C ASN A 456 17.53 -18.27 33.55
N LYS A 457 17.96 -18.17 32.29
CA LYS A 457 19.05 -18.98 31.73
C LYS A 457 20.41 -18.65 32.36
N LYS A 458 20.68 -17.38 32.70
CA LYS A 458 21.92 -16.95 33.37
C LYS A 458 22.02 -17.35 34.85
N ASN A 459 20.89 -17.50 35.55
CA ASN A 459 20.88 -17.78 37.00
C ASN A 459 20.73 -19.27 37.35
N GLY A 460 20.87 -20.17 36.37
CA GLY A 460 20.78 -21.62 36.61
C GLY A 460 19.45 -22.10 37.20
N LYS A 461 18.40 -21.25 37.19
CA LYS A 461 17.08 -21.62 37.69
C LYS A 461 16.29 -22.28 36.57
N HIS A 462 15.95 -23.54 36.77
CA HIS A 462 15.01 -24.24 35.93
C HIS A 462 13.67 -23.49 35.94
N VAL A 463 13.23 -23.03 34.78
CA VAL A 463 11.89 -22.46 34.61
C VAL A 463 10.93 -23.65 34.64
N PRO A 464 9.99 -23.73 35.60
CA PRO A 464 8.99 -24.77 35.54
C PRO A 464 8.18 -24.60 34.26
N ASN A 465 7.91 -25.70 33.58
CA ASN A 465 7.04 -25.73 32.41
C ASN A 465 5.60 -25.49 32.90
N VAL A 466 5.14 -24.24 32.89
CA VAL A 466 3.77 -23.92 33.30
C VAL A 466 2.83 -24.18 32.14
N ASN A 467 2.36 -25.42 32.04
CA ASN A 467 1.03 -25.72 31.51
C ASN A 467 0.00 -25.36 32.59
N ALA A 468 -0.59 -24.16 32.53
CA ALA A 468 -1.74 -23.80 33.36
C ALA A 468 -2.67 -22.83 32.61
N ARG A 469 -3.56 -23.39 31.78
CA ARG A 469 -4.70 -22.68 31.16
C ARG A 469 -5.96 -22.65 32.06
N GLY A 470 -5.85 -22.91 33.37
CA GLY A 470 -7.02 -23.20 34.23
C GLY A 470 -7.48 -22.13 35.22
N GLU A 471 -6.59 -21.50 36.00
CA GLU A 471 -7.02 -20.86 37.26
C GLU A 471 -6.72 -19.35 37.42
N THR A 472 -5.81 -18.77 36.64
CA THR A 472 -5.52 -17.33 36.71
C THR A 472 -6.58 -16.45 36.04
N ASN A 473 -7.40 -17.02 35.15
CA ASN A 473 -8.39 -16.26 34.39
C ASN A 473 -9.68 -15.94 35.19
N ARG A 474 -10.02 -16.74 36.22
CA ARG A 474 -11.22 -16.47 37.05
C ARG A 474 -11.05 -15.31 38.02
N ARG A 475 -9.82 -15.02 38.47
CA ARG A 475 -9.55 -13.99 39.49
C ARG A 475 -9.47 -12.58 38.90
N LEU A 476 -9.06 -12.46 37.63
CA LEU A 476 -9.04 -11.19 36.90
C LEU A 476 -10.44 -10.76 36.40
N GLN A 477 -11.32 -11.72 36.12
CA GLN A 477 -12.70 -11.43 35.73
C GLN A 477 -13.61 -11.02 36.90
N SER A 478 -13.32 -11.46 38.13
CA SER A 478 -14.14 -11.12 39.31
C SER A 478 -13.89 -9.71 39.88
N GLU A 479 -12.77 -9.07 39.53
CA GLU A 479 -12.37 -7.78 40.13
C GLU A 479 -12.52 -6.55 39.20
N MET A 480 -12.94 -6.73 37.94
CA MET A 480 -13.16 -5.63 37.01
C MET A 480 -14.64 -5.52 36.60
N LYS A 481 -15.41 -4.72 37.34
CA LYS A 481 -16.73 -4.25 36.91
C LYS A 481 -16.57 -3.16 35.85
N TRP A 482 -16.63 -3.53 34.58
CA TRP A 482 -16.75 -2.56 33.47
C TRP A 482 -18.19 -2.05 33.36
N SER A 483 -18.37 -0.77 33.04
CA SER A 483 -19.68 -0.18 32.80
C SER A 483 -20.25 -0.62 31.44
N PRO A 484 -21.59 -0.67 31.27
CA PRO A 484 -22.25 -1.19 30.07
C PRO A 484 -21.90 -0.45 28.76
N SER A 485 -21.32 0.75 28.86
CA SER A 485 -20.97 1.60 27.72
C SER A 485 -19.79 1.07 26.89
N LEU A 486 -18.95 0.19 27.45
CA LEU A 486 -17.82 -0.42 26.72
C LEU A 486 -18.19 -1.73 26.01
N ALA A 487 -19.33 -2.36 26.38
CA ALA A 487 -19.77 -3.61 25.76
C ALA A 487 -20.37 -3.41 24.35
N PHE A 488 -20.83 -2.20 24.03
CA PHE A 488 -21.44 -1.89 22.72
C PHE A 488 -20.40 -1.61 21.62
N ALA A 489 -19.21 -1.15 21.99
CA ALA A 489 -18.09 -0.92 21.05
C ALA A 489 -17.37 -2.22 20.63
N ILE A 490 -17.75 -3.36 21.22
CA ILE A 490 -17.16 -4.68 20.96
C ILE A 490 -18.25 -5.72 20.63
N GLY A 491 -19.31 -5.30 19.93
CA GLY A 491 -20.17 -6.26 19.22
C GLY A 491 -19.29 -7.02 18.22
N GLY A 492 -18.80 -8.24 18.50
CA GLY A 492 -19.47 -9.29 19.25
C GLY A 492 -20.46 -10.02 18.34
N GLY A 493 -20.11 -10.19 17.06
CA GLY A 493 -20.87 -10.99 16.11
C GLY A 493 -20.16 -11.06 14.75
N ARG A 494 -19.57 -12.21 14.45
CA ARG A 494 -18.98 -12.65 13.16
C ARG A 494 -17.52 -12.31 12.82
N PHE A 495 -16.78 -11.49 13.58
CA PHE A 495 -15.37 -11.22 13.26
C PHE A 495 -14.33 -12.18 13.88
N SER A 496 -14.70 -13.10 14.77
CA SER A 496 -13.74 -13.93 15.51
C SER A 496 -13.27 -15.21 14.80
N SER A 497 -13.74 -15.51 13.58
CA SER A 497 -13.38 -16.78 12.91
C SER A 497 -12.22 -16.68 11.92
N GLN A 498 -11.83 -15.48 11.49
CA GLN A 498 -10.81 -15.31 10.44
C GLN A 498 -9.45 -14.76 10.89
N PHE A 499 -9.33 -14.17 12.09
CA PHE A 499 -8.06 -13.64 12.60
C PHE A 499 -7.31 -14.56 13.60
N SER A 500 -7.82 -15.77 13.84
CA SER A 500 -7.19 -16.74 14.75
C SER A 500 -6.17 -17.69 14.11
N LYS A 501 -5.73 -17.44 12.85
CA LYS A 501 -4.90 -18.38 12.08
C LYS A 501 -3.61 -17.78 11.47
N MET A 502 -2.98 -16.81 12.13
CA MET A 502 -1.53 -16.62 11.94
C MET A 502 -0.82 -17.42 13.02
N GLY A 503 -0.27 -18.59 12.65
CA GLY A 503 0.49 -19.40 13.59
C GLY A 503 1.83 -18.76 13.94
N SER A 504 2.25 -19.01 15.17
CA SER A 504 3.52 -18.67 15.80
C SER A 504 4.70 -19.57 15.37
N TRP A 505 4.53 -20.41 14.34
CA TRP A 505 5.58 -21.31 13.86
C TRP A 505 6.75 -20.53 13.28
N GLN A 506 7.95 -20.78 13.78
CA GLN A 506 9.18 -20.17 13.29
C GLN A 506 10.01 -21.21 12.53
N ASN A 507 10.17 -21.02 11.22
CA ASN A 507 11.04 -21.88 10.42
C ASN A 507 12.51 -21.62 10.75
N ASP A 508 13.32 -22.68 10.77
CA ASP A 508 14.77 -22.63 10.96
C ASP A 508 15.46 -22.79 9.60
N ASP A 509 16.33 -21.85 9.24
CA ASP A 509 17.09 -21.85 7.98
C ASP A 509 17.89 -23.14 7.76
N SER A 510 18.38 -23.76 8.85
CA SER A 510 19.11 -25.03 8.76
C SER A 510 18.20 -26.22 8.42
N VAL A 511 16.94 -26.17 8.86
CA VAL A 511 15.91 -27.16 8.50
C VAL A 511 15.50 -26.95 7.05
N ILE A 512 15.17 -25.71 6.67
CA ILE A 512 14.81 -25.34 5.29
C ILE A 512 15.89 -25.81 4.31
N ARG A 513 17.15 -25.46 4.59
CA ARG A 513 18.29 -25.87 3.76
C ARG A 513 18.37 -27.38 3.64
N ARG A 514 18.33 -28.10 4.77
CA ARG A 514 18.41 -29.57 4.79
C ARG A 514 17.28 -30.20 3.98
N VAL A 515 16.04 -29.77 4.16
CA VAL A 515 14.89 -30.30 3.41
C VAL A 515 15.08 -30.10 1.90
N LEU A 516 15.46 -28.90 1.46
CA LEU A 516 15.64 -28.60 0.04
C LEU A 516 16.85 -29.32 -0.57
N GLU A 517 17.96 -29.44 0.15
CA GLU A 517 19.18 -30.07 -0.35
C GLU A 517 19.11 -31.60 -0.34
N THR A 518 18.31 -32.22 0.54
CA THR A 518 18.29 -33.68 0.73
C THR A 518 17.10 -34.39 0.08
N SER A 519 15.99 -33.68 -0.17
CA SER A 519 14.80 -34.27 -0.80
C SER A 519 14.99 -34.39 -2.30
N LYS A 520 14.77 -35.57 -2.89
CA LYS A 520 14.85 -35.80 -4.35
C LYS A 520 13.45 -35.94 -4.96
N THR A 521 12.53 -36.59 -4.26
CA THR A 521 11.15 -36.78 -4.69
C THR A 521 10.17 -36.00 -3.80
N ILE A 522 9.33 -35.18 -4.41
CA ILE A 522 8.34 -34.33 -3.75
C ILE A 522 6.94 -34.79 -4.15
N ALA A 523 6.08 -35.13 -3.19
CA ALA A 523 4.65 -35.31 -3.45
C ALA A 523 3.93 -33.99 -3.28
N LEU A 524 3.33 -33.48 -4.37
CA LEU A 524 2.64 -32.20 -4.37
C LEU A 524 1.14 -32.41 -4.20
N VAL A 525 0.64 -32.08 -3.00
CA VAL A 525 -0.77 -32.22 -2.63
C VAL A 525 -1.58 -31.02 -3.07
N GLY A 526 -2.67 -31.28 -3.81
CA GLY A 526 -3.52 -30.21 -4.34
C GLY A 526 -3.01 -29.67 -5.69
N ALA A 527 -2.34 -30.51 -6.47
CA ALA A 527 -1.87 -30.18 -7.80
C ALA A 527 -3.03 -29.72 -8.69
N SER A 528 -2.83 -28.65 -9.46
CA SER A 528 -3.85 -28.10 -10.37
C SER A 528 -3.35 -28.12 -11.80
N LYS A 529 -4.27 -28.37 -12.75
CA LYS A 529 -4.02 -28.14 -14.19
C LYS A 529 -4.19 -26.68 -14.62
N ASN A 530 -4.68 -25.83 -13.72
CA ASN A 530 -4.86 -24.39 -13.98
C ASN A 530 -3.54 -23.67 -13.73
N VAL A 531 -3.00 -23.05 -14.78
CA VAL A 531 -1.71 -22.34 -14.75
C VAL A 531 -1.66 -21.13 -13.80
N GLU A 532 -2.82 -20.57 -13.46
CA GLU A 532 -2.94 -19.44 -12.52
C GLU A 532 -2.78 -19.88 -11.05
N ARG A 533 -2.82 -21.18 -10.76
CA ARG A 533 -2.72 -21.69 -9.39
C ARG A 533 -1.26 -21.91 -9.01
N ALA A 534 -0.91 -21.54 -7.78
CA ALA A 534 0.43 -21.73 -7.21
C ALA A 534 0.96 -23.17 -7.36
N SER A 535 0.12 -24.17 -7.09
CA SER A 535 0.48 -25.58 -7.20
C SER A 535 0.88 -26.02 -8.62
N ASN A 536 0.49 -25.29 -9.67
CA ASN A 536 0.84 -25.60 -11.04
C ASN A 536 2.24 -25.08 -11.40
N HIS A 537 2.51 -23.79 -11.22
CA HIS A 537 3.83 -23.25 -11.57
C HIS A 537 4.92 -23.67 -10.59
N VAL A 538 4.62 -23.85 -9.30
CA VAL A 538 5.60 -24.36 -8.32
C VAL A 538 6.05 -25.78 -8.68
N MET A 539 5.13 -26.63 -9.12
CA MET A 539 5.48 -27.97 -9.64
C MET A 539 6.48 -27.89 -10.78
N ALA A 540 6.20 -27.05 -11.78
CA ALA A 540 7.05 -26.92 -12.97
C ALA A 540 8.45 -26.39 -12.62
N ASP A 541 8.54 -25.41 -11.73
CA ASP A 541 9.82 -24.83 -11.30
C ASP A 541 10.64 -25.80 -10.45
N LEU A 542 10.00 -26.55 -9.54
CA LEU A 542 10.67 -27.59 -8.77
C LEU A 542 11.24 -28.69 -9.71
N GLN A 543 10.50 -29.07 -10.75
CA GLN A 543 11.04 -30.00 -11.77
C GLN A 543 12.23 -29.41 -12.53
N ARG A 544 12.20 -28.12 -12.90
CA ARG A 544 13.36 -27.44 -13.54
C ARG A 544 14.58 -27.37 -12.63
N MET A 545 14.38 -27.30 -11.32
CA MET A 545 15.44 -27.37 -10.31
C MET A 545 15.98 -28.78 -10.10
N GLY A 546 15.41 -29.79 -10.77
CA GLY A 546 15.88 -31.17 -10.73
C GLY A 546 15.22 -32.05 -9.67
N TYR A 547 14.18 -31.57 -8.99
CA TYR A 547 13.35 -32.45 -8.16
C TYR A 547 12.40 -33.28 -9.02
N ARG A 548 12.11 -34.51 -8.61
CA ARG A 548 10.98 -35.25 -9.17
C ARG A 548 9.72 -34.90 -8.40
N VAL A 549 8.69 -34.36 -9.06
CA VAL A 549 7.47 -33.90 -8.39
C VAL A 549 6.28 -34.77 -8.78
N ILE A 550 5.71 -35.50 -7.83
CA ILE A 550 4.58 -36.42 -8.00
C ILE A 550 3.27 -35.72 -7.61
N PRO A 551 2.39 -35.36 -8.55
CA PRO A 551 1.19 -34.59 -8.26
C PRO A 551 0.07 -35.47 -7.69
N THR A 552 -0.63 -34.98 -6.66
CA THR A 552 -1.85 -35.62 -6.13
C THR A 552 -3.06 -34.70 -6.22
N ASN A 553 -4.14 -35.19 -6.82
CA ASN A 553 -5.45 -34.53 -6.90
C ASN A 553 -6.54 -35.56 -7.29
N PRO A 554 -7.51 -35.88 -6.40
CA PRO A 554 -8.57 -36.85 -6.67
C PRO A 554 -9.41 -36.53 -7.92
N GLY A 555 -9.69 -35.26 -8.17
CA GLY A 555 -10.52 -34.81 -9.29
C GLY A 555 -9.82 -34.93 -10.64
N LEU A 556 -8.50 -34.70 -10.67
CA LEU A 556 -7.68 -34.84 -11.88
C LEU A 556 -7.28 -36.29 -12.14
N ALA A 557 -7.01 -37.07 -11.10
CA ALA A 557 -6.72 -38.51 -11.23
C ALA A 557 -7.87 -39.26 -11.92
N LYS A 558 -9.13 -38.92 -11.61
CA LYS A 558 -10.32 -39.46 -12.29
C LYS A 558 -10.41 -39.10 -13.78
N GLN A 559 -9.77 -38.00 -14.17
CA GLN A 559 -9.72 -37.56 -15.57
C GLN A 559 -8.54 -38.19 -16.34
N ASN A 560 -7.69 -38.97 -15.67
CA ASN A 560 -6.49 -39.59 -16.22
C ASN A 560 -5.58 -38.56 -16.94
N VAL A 561 -5.42 -37.38 -16.33
CA VAL A 561 -4.59 -36.28 -16.83
C VAL A 561 -3.19 -36.39 -16.26
N GLU A 562 -2.18 -36.10 -17.09
CA GLU A 562 -0.79 -35.90 -16.66
C GLU A 562 -0.49 -34.41 -16.47
N LEU A 563 0.34 -34.08 -15.48
CA LEU A 563 0.87 -32.74 -15.27
C LEU A 563 2.38 -32.78 -15.46
N TYR A 564 2.87 -32.02 -16.45
CA TYR A 564 4.30 -31.93 -16.76
C TYR A 564 5.00 -33.30 -16.91
N GLY A 565 4.30 -34.25 -17.55
CA GLY A 565 4.81 -35.60 -17.79
C GLY A 565 4.75 -36.54 -16.58
N GLU A 566 4.16 -36.12 -15.45
CA GLU A 566 3.94 -36.95 -14.27
C GLU A 566 2.47 -37.33 -14.14
N ARG A 567 2.23 -38.60 -13.80
CA ARG A 567 0.89 -39.14 -13.53
C ARG A 567 0.29 -38.49 -12.28
N VAL A 568 -0.98 -38.06 -12.35
CA VAL A 568 -1.69 -37.54 -11.18
C VAL A 568 -2.32 -38.65 -10.36
N TYR A 569 -1.91 -38.74 -9.10
CA TYR A 569 -2.42 -39.73 -8.14
C TYR A 569 -3.67 -39.24 -7.42
N PRO A 570 -4.60 -40.14 -7.05
CA PRO A 570 -5.84 -39.75 -6.38
C PRO A 570 -5.62 -39.26 -4.94
N ASN A 571 -4.58 -39.73 -4.25
CA ASN A 571 -4.23 -39.41 -2.87
C ASN A 571 -2.75 -39.72 -2.60
N LEU A 572 -2.24 -39.41 -1.40
CA LEU A 572 -0.86 -39.69 -1.03
C LEU A 572 -0.60 -41.19 -0.92
N GLU A 573 -1.53 -41.98 -0.36
CA GLU A 573 -1.38 -43.45 -0.26
C GLU A 573 -1.00 -44.11 -1.59
N ALA A 574 -1.72 -43.77 -2.67
CA ALA A 574 -1.42 -44.29 -4.00
C ALA A 574 -0.08 -43.77 -4.55
N ALA A 575 0.31 -42.53 -4.21
CA ALA A 575 1.61 -41.99 -4.60
C ALA A 575 2.77 -42.70 -3.88
N PHE A 576 2.65 -42.93 -2.56
CA PHE A 576 3.63 -43.66 -1.74
C PHE A 576 3.72 -45.15 -2.09
N ALA A 577 2.66 -45.74 -2.65
CA ALA A 577 2.70 -47.11 -3.15
C ALA A 577 3.61 -47.27 -4.39
N ASP A 578 3.74 -46.21 -5.20
CA ASP A 578 4.49 -46.24 -6.46
C ASP A 578 5.88 -45.57 -6.35
N HIS A 579 6.07 -44.66 -5.39
CA HIS A 579 7.30 -43.84 -5.28
C HIS A 579 7.79 -43.70 -3.84
N GLU A 580 9.11 -43.69 -3.67
CA GLU A 580 9.74 -43.21 -2.43
C GLU A 580 9.67 -41.67 -2.42
N ILE A 581 8.97 -41.10 -1.44
CA ILE A 581 8.69 -39.67 -1.33
C ILE A 581 9.44 -39.10 -0.13
N ASP A 582 10.32 -38.14 -0.38
CA ASP A 582 11.11 -37.48 0.67
C ASP A 582 10.33 -36.34 1.33
N LEU A 583 9.64 -35.54 0.50
CA LEU A 583 8.95 -34.32 0.90
C LEU A 583 7.49 -34.36 0.48
N VAL A 584 6.58 -34.06 1.42
CA VAL A 584 5.17 -33.80 1.10
C VAL A 584 4.92 -32.30 1.09
N ASP A 585 4.62 -31.73 -0.07
CA ASP A 585 4.39 -30.28 -0.28
C ASP A 585 2.89 -29.98 -0.45
N VAL A 586 2.31 -29.21 0.47
CA VAL A 586 0.86 -29.14 0.69
C VAL A 586 0.28 -27.78 0.25
N PHE A 587 -0.52 -27.80 -0.82
CA PHE A 587 -1.29 -26.66 -1.35
C PHE A 587 -2.79 -26.73 -0.98
N ARG A 588 -3.08 -27.19 0.24
CA ARG A 588 -4.44 -27.27 0.79
C ARG A 588 -4.66 -26.19 1.83
N ARG A 589 -5.93 -25.90 2.15
CA ARG A 589 -6.25 -24.90 3.18
C ARG A 589 -5.73 -25.37 4.54
N SER A 590 -5.41 -24.44 5.44
CA SER A 590 -4.94 -24.73 6.79
C SER A 590 -5.85 -25.69 7.57
N GLU A 591 -7.17 -25.63 7.35
CA GLU A 591 -8.15 -26.57 7.96
C GLU A 591 -7.94 -28.03 7.54
N ASP A 592 -7.49 -28.24 6.30
CA ASP A 592 -7.33 -29.55 5.67
C ASP A 592 -5.85 -29.98 5.67
N ALA A 593 -4.90 -29.12 6.09
CA ALA A 593 -3.48 -29.42 5.96
C ALA A 593 -3.05 -30.56 6.90
N GLY A 594 -3.65 -30.64 8.09
CA GLY A 594 -3.30 -31.61 9.12
C GLY A 594 -3.47 -33.08 8.70
N GLU A 595 -4.47 -33.41 7.88
CA GLU A 595 -4.65 -34.80 7.40
C GLU A 595 -3.47 -35.25 6.53
N PHE A 596 -2.95 -34.37 5.66
CA PHE A 596 -1.82 -34.69 4.80
C PHE A 596 -0.50 -34.78 5.58
N VAL A 597 -0.37 -34.02 6.67
CA VAL A 597 0.75 -34.16 7.60
C VAL A 597 0.69 -35.52 8.31
N ASP A 598 -0.50 -35.94 8.76
CA ASP A 598 -0.68 -37.25 9.39
C ASP A 598 -0.44 -38.41 8.39
N GLU A 599 -0.85 -38.25 7.14
CA GLU A 599 -0.52 -39.18 6.05
C GLU A 599 0.99 -39.22 5.77
N ALA A 600 1.67 -38.08 5.74
CA ALA A 600 3.13 -38.02 5.56
C ALA A 600 3.88 -38.76 6.69
N ILE A 601 3.42 -38.62 7.94
CA ILE A 601 3.93 -39.38 9.09
C ILE A 601 3.67 -40.87 8.89
N LYS A 602 2.43 -41.24 8.54
CA LYS A 602 2.01 -42.64 8.37
C LYS A 602 2.81 -43.36 7.29
N PHE A 603 3.06 -42.71 6.16
CA PHE A 603 3.74 -43.31 5.02
C PHE A 603 5.26 -43.07 5.01
N GLY A 604 5.80 -42.40 6.03
CA GLY A 604 7.25 -42.31 6.27
C GLY A 604 7.97 -41.29 5.39
N ALA A 605 7.35 -40.16 5.09
CA ALA A 605 8.06 -39.01 4.51
C ALA A 605 9.18 -38.54 5.44
N LYS A 606 10.23 -37.91 4.90
CA LYS A 606 11.32 -37.32 5.69
C LYS A 606 10.98 -35.90 6.14
N ALA A 607 10.14 -35.21 5.37
CA ALA A 607 9.75 -33.83 5.64
C ALA A 607 8.34 -33.50 5.12
N VAL A 608 7.73 -32.48 5.72
CA VAL A 608 6.50 -31.85 5.23
C VAL A 608 6.71 -30.36 5.03
N TRP A 609 6.12 -29.83 3.96
CA TRP A 609 6.12 -28.42 3.62
C TRP A 609 4.68 -27.92 3.47
N LEU A 610 4.27 -26.98 4.31
CA LEU A 610 2.98 -26.30 4.16
C LEU A 610 3.22 -24.97 3.47
N GLN A 611 2.55 -24.76 2.34
CA GLN A 611 2.78 -23.61 1.48
C GLN A 611 2.45 -22.28 2.17
N MET A 612 2.88 -21.18 1.55
CA MET A 612 2.60 -19.83 2.03
C MET A 612 1.09 -19.62 2.25
N GLY A 613 0.71 -19.16 3.44
CA GLY A 613 -0.66 -19.02 3.92
C GLY A 613 -1.28 -20.29 4.52
N VAL A 614 -0.56 -21.42 4.54
CA VAL A 614 -1.01 -22.72 5.08
C VAL A 614 -0.29 -23.01 6.40
N VAL A 615 -1.05 -23.06 7.49
CA VAL A 615 -0.52 -23.19 8.86
C VAL A 615 -1.35 -24.13 9.71
N ASP A 616 -0.74 -25.20 10.19
CA ASP A 616 -1.29 -26.07 11.23
C ASP A 616 -0.16 -26.46 12.20
N GLU A 617 -0.02 -25.67 13.27
CA GLU A 617 1.03 -25.90 14.27
C GLU A 617 0.89 -27.23 15.00
N GLU A 618 -0.34 -27.68 15.25
CA GLU A 618 -0.56 -28.91 16.00
C GLU A 618 -0.19 -30.11 15.13
N ALA A 619 -0.48 -30.07 13.83
CA ALA A 619 0.03 -31.04 12.87
C ALA A 619 1.56 -30.98 12.75
N GLY A 620 2.14 -29.79 12.67
CA GLY A 620 3.60 -29.61 12.66
C GLY A 620 4.29 -30.20 13.90
N LYS A 621 3.71 -30.02 15.09
CA LYS A 621 4.22 -30.64 16.33
C LYS A 621 4.15 -32.17 16.29
N ARG A 622 3.09 -32.75 15.71
CA ARG A 622 2.99 -34.20 15.50
C ARG A 622 4.07 -34.70 14.56
N ALA A 623 4.31 -34.00 13.44
CA ALA A 623 5.35 -34.35 12.47
C ALA A 623 6.75 -34.27 13.09
N VAL A 624 7.09 -33.20 13.80
CA VAL A 624 8.36 -33.09 14.53
C VAL A 624 8.52 -34.22 15.56
N SER A 625 7.45 -34.54 16.30
CA SER A 625 7.49 -35.63 17.29
C SER A 625 7.69 -37.00 16.65
N ALA A 626 7.25 -37.19 15.41
CA ALA A 626 7.47 -38.39 14.60
C ALA A 626 8.83 -38.39 13.87
N GLY A 627 9.63 -37.34 14.00
CA GLY A 627 10.97 -37.24 13.43
C GLY A 627 11.04 -36.60 12.05
N LEU A 628 9.95 -36.00 11.55
CA LEU A 628 9.93 -35.29 10.27
C LEU A 628 10.43 -33.86 10.44
N ASP A 629 11.13 -33.37 9.42
CA ASP A 629 11.39 -31.95 9.26
C ASP A 629 10.10 -31.23 8.81
N VAL A 630 9.84 -30.06 9.40
CA VAL A 630 8.61 -29.31 9.15
C VAL A 630 8.93 -27.88 8.77
N VAL A 631 8.43 -27.48 7.61
CA VAL A 631 8.42 -26.09 7.15
C VAL A 631 6.96 -25.71 6.88
N MET A 632 6.51 -24.56 7.37
CA MET A 632 5.14 -24.08 7.10
C MET A 632 5.10 -22.57 6.87
N ASP A 633 4.00 -22.08 6.30
CA ASP A 633 3.86 -20.69 5.86
C ASP A 633 5.00 -20.19 4.96
N SER A 634 5.53 -21.08 4.13
CA SER A 634 6.67 -20.75 3.26
C SER A 634 6.55 -21.48 1.93
N CYS A 635 7.31 -21.04 0.93
CA CYS A 635 7.33 -21.66 -0.39
C CYS A 635 8.77 -22.11 -0.72
N PRO A 636 8.98 -23.34 -1.25
CA PRO A 636 10.31 -23.84 -1.61
C PRO A 636 11.08 -22.93 -2.57
N LEU A 637 10.41 -22.25 -3.50
CA LEU A 637 11.11 -21.45 -4.54
C LEU A 637 11.73 -20.15 -3.99
N PRO A 638 11.00 -19.26 -3.27
CA PRO A 638 11.63 -18.13 -2.60
C PRO A 638 12.72 -18.54 -1.61
N GLU A 639 12.50 -19.60 -0.83
CA GLU A 639 13.50 -20.09 0.13
C GLU A 639 14.77 -20.59 -0.55
N SER A 640 14.64 -21.36 -1.63
CA SER A 640 15.77 -21.83 -2.42
C SER A 640 16.58 -20.65 -2.99
N ARG A 641 15.91 -19.61 -3.51
CA ARG A 641 16.58 -18.39 -4.00
C ARG A 641 17.28 -17.63 -2.88
N ARG A 642 16.63 -17.49 -1.72
CA ARG A 642 17.18 -16.80 -0.55
C ARG A 642 18.43 -17.51 -0.01
N LEU A 643 18.43 -18.85 -0.03
CA LEU A 643 19.50 -19.69 0.51
C LEU A 643 20.55 -20.12 -0.53
N GLY A 644 20.36 -19.75 -1.80
CA GLY A 644 21.28 -20.09 -2.89
C GLY A 644 21.28 -21.58 -3.27
N ILE A 645 20.14 -22.26 -3.12
CA ILE A 645 19.97 -23.69 -3.42
C ILE A 645 19.39 -23.83 -4.83
N SER A 646 20.07 -24.56 -5.70
CA SER A 646 19.66 -24.72 -7.11
C SER A 646 18.89 -26.01 -7.39
N GLY A 647 18.75 -26.89 -6.40
CA GLY A 647 18.13 -28.21 -6.53
C GLY A 647 18.57 -29.18 -5.44
N PRO A 648 18.18 -30.45 -5.52
CA PRO A 648 18.69 -31.47 -4.61
C PRO A 648 20.21 -31.62 -4.78
N SER A 649 20.91 -31.87 -3.67
CA SER A 649 22.32 -32.23 -3.71
C SER A 649 22.48 -33.54 -4.49
N THR A 650 23.38 -33.54 -5.47
CA THR A 650 23.65 -34.69 -6.34
C THR A 650 24.16 -35.89 -5.56
#